data_AF-A0A9N9Y9L6-F1
#
_entry.id   AF-A0A9N9Y9L6-F1
#
_cell.length_a   1.000
_cell.length_b   1.000
_cell.length_c   1.000
_cell.angle_alpha   90.00
_cell.angle_beta   90.00
_cell.angle_gamma   90.00
#
_symmetry.space_group_name_H-M   'P 1'
#
loop_
_entity.id
_entity.type
_entity.pdbx_description
1 polymer ?
#
loop_
_entity_poly.entity_id
_entity_poly.type
_entity_poly.pdbx_seq_one_letter_code
_entity_poly.pdbx_strand_id
1 'polypeptide(L)'
;MLKWHSFAVVLLAAFSYAHKAGIAGSYGDDNIETNLNLGPDDDDIYLTRPEPLECLQVSHPVLTEDGLARNNELIERHAPQSSYSFRLMNASFGNSYGRPHAAPYTPPPRSYSRVYLNMTVTCQGHQFDRLATMWLGDVEIFRTSTAEPIENPGIIWHYTKDVTAFMPLWMRNNTLIFDLGNLINEKYTGVFNVDITLHFHDIEVNGPHPGPAHFILPVSAGKGHKNESSAFAYPGDKAVATVKLPSDTKRAILTIAATGQAEEEFWWSNLPESLAGYFKYADNIRPPGGSSFREVRVFIDGKLAGLAWPFPVIFTGGIAPPLHRPLVGLQAFDMNEYEVDITPWLGILCDGQDHTVSMEVQAIDDAKNPNGALAQVKGHWVLSGKIFGWREGAPGARVIPGEEPKTNISDVLYKLEVSKPDPTELIYNQTISRSFEVRSQIRLPVEGDITVVWKQELHMFNNGYKKFSGAWHDVDADYSGYGLSKYGASHGLSTGFRYPISTTYWYKSPDPDTGATLTGLARLRQEMELTNMGVTPFATGIEPFLERLRNKRVSGTHLRAVRDGQAKFSQDKKHSYGFGQMSQTYELRATDSESIDKPWNPTRPDLLYYREIKFVNETKTEDEETIRDHLVPSDRLGVKTTGNSGNPAFNGWDEFAPLHEKSLGMSRFCAKGCPSKPEGNNAHRVEVDLQDNAVELQNLLAKKLV
;
A
#
# COMPACT_ATOMS: atom_id res chain seq x y z
N MET A 1 3.37 -10.22 -22.86
CA MET A 1 1.94 -9.86 -22.93
C MET A 1 1.22 -10.46 -21.71
N LEU A 2 1.16 -9.74 -20.59
CA LEU A 2 0.16 -10.01 -19.54
C LEU A 2 -1.01 -9.06 -19.77
N LYS A 3 -2.21 -9.63 -19.85
CA LYS A 3 -3.46 -8.92 -20.13
C LYS A 3 -3.83 -8.07 -18.91
N TRP A 4 -4.02 -6.78 -19.14
CA TRP A 4 -4.54 -5.80 -18.19
C TRP A 4 -6.01 -6.12 -17.89
N HIS A 5 -6.34 -6.63 -16.71
CA HIS A 5 -7.72 -6.86 -16.23
C HIS A 5 -7.98 -6.33 -14.80
N SER A 6 -7.02 -5.62 -14.20
CA SER A 6 -7.03 -5.23 -12.78
C SER A 6 -8.19 -4.30 -12.38
N PHE A 7 -8.52 -3.33 -13.23
CA PHE A 7 -9.65 -2.44 -12.96
C PHE A 7 -11.00 -3.08 -13.32
N ALA A 8 -10.96 -4.20 -14.03
CA ALA A 8 -12.15 -4.83 -14.57
C ALA A 8 -12.83 -5.67 -13.48
N VAL A 9 -12.16 -6.31 -12.52
CA VAL A 9 -12.86 -7.27 -11.64
C VAL A 9 -13.87 -6.64 -10.65
N VAL A 10 -13.74 -5.34 -10.32
CA VAL A 10 -14.76 -4.58 -9.57
C VAL A 10 -15.73 -3.83 -10.51
N LEU A 11 -15.34 -3.55 -11.76
CA LEU A 11 -16.16 -2.89 -12.80
C LEU A 11 -16.80 -3.84 -13.84
N LEU A 12 -16.53 -5.15 -13.81
CA LEU A 12 -17.02 -6.14 -14.79
C LEU A 12 -18.44 -6.60 -14.47
N ALA A 13 -18.97 -6.20 -13.31
CA ALA A 13 -20.41 -6.19 -13.08
C ALA A 13 -21.14 -5.09 -13.90
N ALA A 14 -20.39 -4.14 -14.46
CA ALA A 14 -20.88 -2.90 -15.06
C ALA A 14 -20.59 -2.74 -16.57
N PHE A 15 -19.61 -3.45 -17.13
CA PHE A 15 -19.26 -3.33 -18.55
C PHE A 15 -19.94 -4.39 -19.44
N SER A 16 -21.17 -4.10 -19.88
CA SER A 16 -21.79 -4.78 -21.03
C SER A 16 -22.88 -3.89 -21.65
N TYR A 17 -22.49 -2.78 -22.30
CA TYR A 17 -23.15 -2.21 -23.49
C TYR A 17 -22.49 -0.88 -23.92
N ALA A 18 -21.55 -0.89 -24.86
CA ALA A 18 -21.23 0.27 -25.72
C ALA A 18 -20.18 -0.07 -26.80
N HIS A 19 -20.55 -0.89 -27.79
CA HIS A 19 -19.78 -0.92 -29.03
C HIS A 19 -20.69 -0.97 -30.25
N LYS A 20 -20.91 0.22 -30.85
CA LYS A 20 -21.20 0.45 -32.27
C LYS A 20 -21.39 1.95 -32.50
N ALA A 21 -20.32 2.61 -32.93
CA ALA A 21 -20.36 3.76 -33.83
C ALA A 21 -18.91 4.09 -34.24
N GLY A 22 -18.49 3.58 -35.39
CA GLY A 22 -17.35 4.15 -36.09
C GLY A 22 -17.74 5.50 -36.68
N ILE A 23 -16.76 6.36 -36.92
CA ILE A 23 -16.61 7.18 -38.13
C ILE A 23 -15.20 7.79 -38.09
N ALA A 24 -14.50 7.61 -39.21
CA ALA A 24 -13.25 8.25 -39.56
C ALA A 24 -13.50 9.70 -39.99
N GLY A 25 -12.58 10.60 -39.65
CA GLY A 25 -12.58 11.99 -40.13
C GLY A 25 -11.16 12.42 -40.49
N SER A 26 -10.98 12.75 -41.76
CA SER A 26 -9.75 13.18 -42.41
C SER A 26 -9.25 14.55 -41.89
N TYR A 27 -7.93 14.67 -41.74
CA TYR A 27 -7.22 15.94 -41.57
C TYR A 27 -7.34 16.82 -42.82
N GLY A 28 -7.68 18.09 -42.62
CA GLY A 28 -7.47 19.17 -43.56
C GLY A 28 -6.67 20.26 -42.85
N ASP A 29 -5.48 20.54 -43.38
CA ASP A 29 -4.67 21.71 -43.05
C ASP A 29 -5.45 22.99 -43.35
N ASP A 30 -5.31 24.01 -42.49
CA ASP A 30 -5.24 25.40 -42.96
C ASP A 30 -4.57 26.30 -41.92
N ASN A 31 -3.48 26.92 -42.37
CA ASN A 31 -2.75 28.00 -41.72
C ASN A 31 -3.60 29.28 -41.71
N ILE A 32 -3.77 29.91 -40.54
CA ILE A 32 -4.10 31.33 -40.47
C ILE A 32 -3.24 31.99 -39.39
N GLU A 33 -2.22 32.71 -39.84
CA GLU A 33 -1.59 33.80 -39.09
C GLU A 33 -2.59 34.95 -38.92
N THR A 34 -2.77 35.44 -37.70
CA THR A 34 -3.26 36.80 -37.48
C THR A 34 -2.51 37.46 -36.33
N ASN A 35 -1.66 38.42 -36.69
CA ASN A 35 -1.16 39.48 -35.83
C ASN A 35 -2.32 40.28 -35.24
N LEU A 36 -2.37 40.42 -33.92
CA LEU A 36 -3.13 41.46 -33.24
C LEU A 36 -2.22 42.18 -32.24
N ASN A 37 -1.96 43.45 -32.55
CA ASN A 37 -1.33 44.44 -31.68
C ASN A 37 -2.12 44.58 -30.38
N LEU A 38 -1.46 44.37 -29.24
CA LEU A 38 -1.95 44.73 -27.92
C LEU A 38 -1.57 46.20 -27.63
N GLY A 39 -2.57 47.06 -27.48
CA GLY A 39 -2.39 48.37 -26.82
C GLY A 39 -2.31 48.19 -25.30
N PRO A 40 -1.70 49.15 -24.58
CA PRO A 40 -1.61 49.08 -23.13
C PRO A 40 -2.93 49.53 -22.49
N ASP A 41 -3.19 49.02 -21.29
CA ASP A 41 -4.30 49.35 -20.38
C ASP A 41 -5.51 48.42 -20.46
N ASP A 42 -5.41 47.28 -19.76
CA ASP A 42 -6.49 46.79 -18.91
C ASP A 42 -5.90 45.89 -17.80
N ASP A 43 -6.34 46.12 -16.57
CA ASP A 43 -5.79 45.59 -15.32
C ASP A 43 -5.57 44.07 -15.30
N ASP A 44 -4.31 43.66 -15.08
CA ASP A 44 -3.89 42.29 -14.79
C ASP A 44 -4.56 41.79 -13.50
N ILE A 45 -5.72 41.14 -13.64
CA ILE A 45 -6.19 40.18 -12.64
C ILE A 45 -5.17 39.04 -12.66
N TYR A 46 -4.30 39.00 -11.65
CA TYR A 46 -3.45 37.84 -11.37
C TYR A 46 -4.34 36.60 -11.20
N LEU A 47 -4.62 35.90 -12.30
CA LEU A 47 -5.09 34.53 -12.27
C LEU A 47 -3.95 33.72 -11.68
N THR A 48 -4.00 33.51 -10.36
CA THR A 48 -3.14 32.54 -9.69
C THR A 48 -3.26 31.23 -10.44
N ARG A 49 -2.15 30.76 -11.01
CA ARG A 49 -2.12 29.43 -11.64
C ARG A 49 -2.58 28.43 -10.58
N PRO A 50 -3.52 27.52 -10.88
CA PRO A 50 -3.99 26.56 -9.89
C PRO A 50 -2.79 25.73 -9.42
N GLU A 51 -2.58 25.65 -8.11
CA GLU A 51 -1.50 24.86 -7.52
C GLU A 51 -1.84 23.36 -7.56
N PRO A 52 -0.86 22.47 -7.81
CA PRO A 52 -1.10 21.02 -7.79
C PRO A 52 -1.78 20.58 -6.49
N LEU A 53 -2.67 19.59 -6.58
CA LEU A 53 -3.32 19.00 -5.41
C LEU A 53 -2.28 18.27 -4.56
N GLU A 54 -2.02 18.79 -3.36
CA GLU A 54 -1.11 18.16 -2.40
C GLU A 54 -1.76 16.92 -1.79
N CYS A 55 -1.31 15.74 -2.22
CA CYS A 55 -1.73 14.45 -1.67
C CYS A 55 -0.82 14.06 -0.51
N LEU A 56 -1.36 13.37 0.49
CA LEU A 56 -0.59 12.99 1.68
C LEU A 56 -1.05 11.67 2.29
N GLN A 57 -0.14 11.02 3.02
CA GLN A 57 -0.44 9.95 3.98
C GLN A 57 -0.14 10.50 5.39
N VAL A 58 -0.99 10.24 6.38
CA VAL A 58 -0.64 10.58 7.77
C VAL A 58 0.33 9.53 8.32
N SER A 59 1.48 9.99 8.80
CA SER A 59 2.52 9.20 9.46
C SER A 59 3.05 9.94 10.69
N HIS A 60 3.76 9.23 11.56
CA HIS A 60 4.52 9.84 12.65
C HIS A 60 5.70 10.66 12.10
N PRO A 61 6.19 11.66 12.84
CA PRO A 61 7.33 12.45 12.41
C PRO A 61 8.65 11.66 12.46
N VAL A 62 9.57 12.03 11.57
CA VAL A 62 10.92 11.50 11.49
C VAL A 62 11.88 12.52 12.12
N LEU A 63 12.91 12.02 12.81
CA LEU A 63 13.98 12.84 13.36
C LEU A 63 14.93 13.26 12.22
N THR A 64 15.10 14.57 12.05
CA THR A 64 15.98 15.21 11.06
C THR A 64 17.07 16.01 11.77
N GLU A 65 18.02 16.54 11.01
CA GLU A 65 19.06 17.44 11.52
C GLU A 65 18.54 18.72 12.17
N ASP A 66 17.36 19.19 11.76
CA ASP A 66 16.76 20.43 12.23
C ASP A 66 15.64 20.21 13.26
N GLY A 67 15.33 18.95 13.59
CA GLY A 67 14.30 18.55 14.54
C GLY A 67 13.30 17.54 13.98
N LEU A 68 12.03 17.61 14.38
CA LEU A 68 11.00 16.66 13.95
C LEU A 68 10.34 17.14 12.66
N ALA A 69 10.39 16.31 11.61
CA ALA A 69 9.74 16.60 10.34
C ALA A 69 8.64 15.60 10.03
N ARG A 70 7.54 16.11 9.46
CA ARG A 70 6.45 15.34 8.88
C ARG A 70 6.39 15.65 7.40
N ASN A 71 6.60 14.65 6.55
CA ASN A 71 6.83 14.87 5.12
C ASN A 71 7.93 15.95 4.96
N ASN A 72 7.68 17.01 4.20
CA ASN A 72 8.63 18.10 4.01
C ASN A 72 8.51 19.25 5.03
N GLU A 73 7.65 19.11 6.04
CA GLU A 73 7.38 20.18 7.01
C GLU A 73 8.07 19.90 8.34
N LEU A 74 8.84 20.88 8.83
CA LEU A 74 9.46 20.82 10.16
C LEU A 74 8.44 21.26 11.22
N ILE A 75 7.94 20.30 11.99
CA ILE A 75 6.89 20.49 13.00
C ILE A 75 7.44 20.80 14.39
N GLU A 76 8.71 20.50 14.65
CA GLU A 76 9.42 20.87 15.87
C GLU A 76 10.89 21.19 15.57
N ARG A 77 11.39 22.35 15.99
CA ARG A 77 12.79 22.78 15.72
C ARG A 77 13.72 22.38 16.85
N HIS A 78 14.83 21.74 16.51
CA HIS A 78 15.96 21.49 17.41
C HIS A 78 17.17 22.35 17.02
N ALA A 79 18.23 22.28 17.83
CA ALA A 79 19.50 22.87 17.45
C ALA A 79 20.03 22.14 16.19
N PRO A 80 20.33 22.87 15.09
CA PRO A 80 20.76 22.25 13.85
C PRO A 80 22.00 21.38 14.06
N GLN A 81 21.96 20.16 13.53
CA GLN A 81 23.09 19.25 13.55
C GLN A 81 23.79 19.19 12.19
N SER A 82 25.04 18.73 12.18
CA SER A 82 25.75 18.54 10.92
C SER A 82 25.11 17.42 10.11
N SER A 83 24.53 17.76 8.97
CA SER A 83 24.02 16.79 7.99
C SER A 83 24.81 16.82 6.69
N TYR A 84 24.60 15.79 5.87
CA TYR A 84 24.99 15.75 4.47
C TYR A 84 23.79 15.27 3.66
N SER A 85 23.40 16.03 2.65
CA SER A 85 22.31 15.65 1.75
C SER A 85 22.86 15.17 0.41
N PHE A 86 22.28 14.10 -0.10
CA PHE A 86 22.64 13.48 -1.37
C PHE A 86 21.39 13.24 -2.19
N ARG A 87 21.25 13.92 -3.33
CA ARG A 87 20.15 13.67 -4.27
C ARG A 87 20.41 12.34 -4.96
N LEU A 88 19.68 11.33 -4.50
CA LEU A 88 19.83 9.94 -4.91
C LEU A 88 19.26 9.71 -6.32
N MET A 89 18.16 10.39 -6.66
CA MET A 89 17.53 10.30 -7.98
C MET A 89 16.72 11.57 -8.29
N ASN A 90 16.71 11.95 -9.57
CA ASN A 90 15.67 12.78 -10.17
C ASN A 90 15.35 12.22 -11.55
N ALA A 91 14.14 11.68 -11.73
CA ALA A 91 13.79 10.95 -12.94
C ALA A 91 12.29 11.08 -13.29
N SER A 92 11.99 10.96 -14.58
CA SER A 92 10.62 10.97 -15.12
C SER A 92 10.23 9.59 -15.64
N PHE A 93 9.02 9.15 -15.30
CA PHE A 93 8.49 7.82 -15.59
C PHE A 93 7.22 7.94 -16.45
N GLY A 94 7.41 7.94 -17.78
CA GLY A 94 6.33 7.97 -18.77
C GLY A 94 6.10 6.60 -19.42
N ASN A 95 7.08 6.13 -20.20
CA ASN A 95 7.12 4.78 -20.82
C ASN A 95 8.21 3.92 -20.16
N SER A 96 8.11 3.78 -18.84
CA SER A 96 9.10 3.13 -17.97
C SER A 96 8.80 1.67 -17.66
N TYR A 97 7.73 1.09 -18.21
CA TYR A 97 7.40 -0.31 -17.98
C TYR A 97 8.55 -1.25 -18.36
N GLY A 98 9.03 -2.06 -17.39
CA GLY A 98 10.19 -2.94 -17.56
C GLY A 98 11.52 -2.20 -17.75
N ARG A 99 11.57 -0.90 -17.44
CA ARG A 99 12.73 -0.01 -17.60
C ARG A 99 12.89 0.83 -16.33
N PRO A 100 13.30 0.23 -15.20
CA PRO A 100 13.52 0.96 -13.96
C PRO A 100 14.65 1.98 -14.11
N HIS A 101 14.67 2.98 -13.23
CA HIS A 101 15.82 3.86 -13.08
C HIS A 101 16.88 3.16 -12.25
N ALA A 102 18.14 3.17 -12.70
CA ALA A 102 19.25 2.64 -11.94
C ALA A 102 20.44 3.60 -11.91
N ALA A 103 21.05 3.74 -10.74
CA ALA A 103 22.18 4.64 -10.53
C ALA A 103 23.15 4.04 -9.50
N PRO A 104 24.48 4.24 -9.67
CA PRO A 104 25.43 3.85 -8.64
C PRO A 104 25.26 4.75 -7.41
N TYR A 105 25.40 4.14 -6.23
CA TYR A 105 25.46 4.81 -4.94
C TYR A 105 26.84 4.60 -4.31
N THR A 106 27.42 5.67 -3.78
CA THR A 106 28.69 5.64 -3.03
C THR A 106 28.46 6.36 -1.69
N PRO A 107 28.88 5.78 -0.56
CA PRO A 107 28.73 6.41 0.76
C PRO A 107 29.46 7.76 0.81
N PRO A 108 28.92 8.77 1.51
CA PRO A 108 29.65 10.00 1.74
C PRO A 108 30.89 9.76 2.62
N PRO A 109 32.01 10.49 2.42
CA PRO A 109 33.26 10.27 3.15
C PRO A 109 33.24 10.88 4.56
N ARG A 110 32.24 10.54 5.37
CA ARG A 110 32.03 11.01 6.75
C ARG A 110 31.33 9.93 7.59
N SER A 111 31.39 10.06 8.91
CA SER A 111 30.56 9.26 9.81
C SER A 111 29.11 9.75 9.83
N TYR A 112 28.18 8.82 10.03
CA TYR A 112 26.76 9.04 10.23
C TYR A 112 26.17 7.83 10.96
N SER A 113 25.17 8.07 11.80
CA SER A 113 24.47 7.03 12.57
C SER A 113 23.00 6.93 12.20
N ARG A 114 22.48 7.88 11.40
CA ARG A 114 21.12 7.90 10.89
C ARG A 114 21.06 8.31 9.43
N VAL A 115 20.07 7.74 8.75
CA VAL A 115 19.76 8.07 7.36
C VAL A 115 18.25 8.15 7.21
N TYR A 116 17.74 9.24 6.67
CA TYR A 116 16.36 9.32 6.21
C TYR A 116 16.31 9.73 4.73
N LEU A 117 15.18 9.39 4.11
CA LEU A 117 14.88 9.64 2.72
C LEU A 117 13.71 10.61 2.63
N ASN A 118 13.85 11.63 1.78
CA ASN A 118 12.77 12.49 1.33
C ASN A 118 12.45 12.14 -0.12
N MET A 119 11.18 11.81 -0.38
CA MET A 119 10.65 11.56 -1.71
C MET A 119 9.67 12.68 -2.06
N THR A 120 9.78 13.22 -3.27
CA THR A 120 8.79 14.12 -3.87
C THR A 120 8.33 13.55 -5.19
N VAL A 121 7.02 13.50 -5.40
CA VAL A 121 6.46 13.03 -6.67
C VAL A 121 5.47 14.03 -7.20
N THR A 122 5.55 14.33 -8.49
CA THR A 122 4.55 15.11 -9.21
C THR A 122 4.02 14.33 -10.40
N CYS A 123 2.75 14.53 -10.72
CA CYS A 123 2.16 14.00 -11.95
C CYS A 123 1.01 14.88 -12.40
N GLN A 124 0.96 15.21 -13.67
CA GLN A 124 -0.11 15.96 -14.30
C GLN A 124 -0.63 15.19 -15.51
N GLY A 125 -1.95 15.03 -15.61
CA GLY A 125 -2.60 14.29 -16.70
C GLY A 125 -3.40 13.09 -16.21
N HIS A 126 -4.08 12.43 -17.14
CA HIS A 126 -4.83 11.22 -16.84
C HIS A 126 -3.89 10.04 -16.65
N GLN A 127 -3.96 9.38 -15.50
CA GLN A 127 -3.20 8.17 -15.22
C GLN A 127 -3.83 7.44 -14.04
N PHE A 128 -3.52 6.15 -13.90
CA PHE A 128 -3.85 5.41 -12.68
C PHE A 128 -2.70 5.48 -11.69
N ASP A 129 -2.98 5.10 -10.44
CA ASP A 129 -1.93 4.87 -9.48
C ASP A 129 -1.00 3.71 -9.89
N ARG A 130 0.26 3.80 -9.46
CA ARG A 130 1.32 2.87 -9.81
C ARG A 130 2.02 2.37 -8.57
N LEU A 131 2.19 1.06 -8.46
CA LEU A 131 3.13 0.46 -7.53
C LEU A 131 4.56 0.79 -7.96
N ALA A 132 5.40 1.16 -7.00
CA ALA A 132 6.83 1.32 -7.19
C ALA A 132 7.62 0.59 -6.10
N THR A 133 8.80 0.10 -6.48
CA THR A 133 9.75 -0.57 -5.57
C THR A 133 11.13 0.07 -5.69
N MET A 134 11.80 0.25 -4.55
CA MET A 134 13.13 0.83 -4.47
C MET A 134 14.10 -0.14 -3.80
N TRP A 135 15.26 -0.33 -4.43
CA TRP A 135 16.25 -1.34 -4.07
C TRP A 135 17.64 -0.73 -3.94
N LEU A 136 18.44 -1.32 -3.06
CA LEU A 136 19.89 -1.23 -3.10
C LEU A 136 20.46 -2.62 -3.41
N GLY A 137 20.97 -2.78 -4.63
CA GLY A 137 21.28 -4.09 -5.19
C GLY A 137 20.03 -4.96 -5.19
N ASP A 138 20.07 -6.06 -4.45
CA ASP A 138 18.98 -7.04 -4.38
C ASP A 138 18.10 -6.90 -3.12
N VAL A 139 18.33 -5.87 -2.29
CA VAL A 139 17.56 -5.62 -1.06
C VAL A 139 16.56 -4.50 -1.28
N GLU A 140 15.27 -4.80 -1.11
CA GLU A 140 14.21 -3.79 -1.15
C GLU A 140 14.25 -2.94 0.12
N ILE A 141 14.24 -1.62 -0.07
CA ILE A 141 14.32 -0.65 1.02
C ILE A 141 13.07 0.24 1.14
N PHE A 142 12.24 0.29 0.09
CA PHE A 142 10.99 1.05 0.11
C PHE A 142 10.01 0.52 -0.95
N ARG A 143 8.75 0.31 -0.56
CA ARG A 143 7.61 0.00 -1.43
C ARG A 143 6.52 1.03 -1.26
N THR A 144 6.02 1.55 -2.38
CA THR A 144 5.07 2.67 -2.39
C THR A 144 4.06 2.53 -3.53
N SER A 145 2.89 3.12 -3.37
CA SER A 145 1.94 3.38 -4.45
C SER A 145 1.82 4.88 -4.66
N THR A 146 1.79 5.33 -5.91
CA THR A 146 1.55 6.75 -6.19
C THR A 146 0.13 7.16 -5.79
N ALA A 147 -0.07 8.47 -5.55
CA ALA A 147 -1.42 9.03 -5.59
C ALA A 147 -1.97 8.96 -7.03
N GLU A 148 -3.27 8.74 -7.16
CA GLU A 148 -3.95 8.73 -8.45
C GLU A 148 -3.94 10.14 -9.05
N PRO A 149 -3.33 10.36 -10.23
CA PRO A 149 -3.18 11.69 -10.78
C PRO A 149 -4.49 12.35 -11.21
N ILE A 150 -4.46 13.69 -11.28
CA ILE A 150 -5.51 14.51 -11.87
C ILE A 150 -4.98 15.27 -13.07
N GLU A 151 -5.86 15.70 -13.98
CA GLU A 151 -5.47 16.38 -15.23
C GLU A 151 -4.73 17.70 -15.02
N ASN A 152 -5.40 18.72 -14.50
CA ASN A 152 -4.86 20.05 -14.25
C ASN A 152 -5.49 20.54 -12.95
N PRO A 153 -4.71 20.97 -11.94
CA PRO A 153 -3.27 21.29 -11.97
C PRO A 153 -2.29 20.13 -11.76
N GLY A 154 -2.78 18.89 -11.69
CA GLY A 154 -1.95 17.73 -11.34
C GLY A 154 -1.86 17.52 -9.83
N ILE A 155 -1.03 16.57 -9.42
CA ILE A 155 -0.77 16.22 -8.03
C ILE A 155 0.68 16.48 -7.64
N ILE A 156 0.90 16.73 -6.35
CA ILE A 156 2.20 16.65 -5.71
C ILE A 156 2.06 15.89 -4.39
N TRP A 157 3.07 15.10 -4.03
CA TRP A 157 3.14 14.55 -2.67
C TRP A 157 4.59 14.41 -2.21
N HIS A 158 4.74 14.43 -0.90
CA HIS A 158 6.01 14.28 -0.21
C HIS A 158 5.92 13.16 0.81
N TYR A 159 6.99 12.39 0.96
CA TYR A 159 7.08 11.38 2.00
C TYR A 159 8.49 11.30 2.58
N THR A 160 8.56 11.25 3.91
CA THR A 160 9.82 11.19 4.66
C THR A 160 9.88 9.88 5.41
N LYS A 161 10.91 9.08 5.14
CA LYS A 161 11.08 7.73 5.69
C LYS A 161 12.43 7.59 6.38
N ASP A 162 12.43 7.14 7.64
CA ASP A 162 13.65 6.69 8.30
C ASP A 162 14.12 5.37 7.63
N VAL A 163 15.33 5.39 7.07
CA VAL A 163 15.96 4.25 6.40
C VAL A 163 17.25 3.81 7.12
N THR A 164 17.39 4.18 8.40
CA THR A 164 18.54 3.87 9.26
C THR A 164 18.71 2.36 9.46
N ALA A 165 17.61 1.59 9.44
CA ALA A 165 17.65 0.12 9.52
C ALA A 165 18.55 -0.50 8.43
N PHE A 166 18.72 0.18 7.29
CA PHE A 166 19.52 -0.26 6.15
C PHE A 166 20.98 0.22 6.19
N MET A 167 21.48 0.70 7.34
CA MET A 167 22.85 1.21 7.51
C MET A 167 23.95 0.34 6.89
N PRO A 168 23.94 -1.01 7.00
CA PRO A 168 24.95 -1.86 6.33
C PRO A 168 25.01 -1.71 4.80
N LEU A 169 23.92 -1.26 4.17
CA LEU A 169 23.87 -0.97 2.75
C LEU A 169 24.36 0.45 2.46
N TRP A 170 23.99 1.42 3.29
CA TRP A 170 24.41 2.81 3.14
C TRP A 170 25.92 3.00 3.33
N MET A 171 26.58 2.17 4.15
CA MET A 171 28.03 2.26 4.40
C MET A 171 28.91 1.66 3.28
N ARG A 172 28.34 1.20 2.17
CA ARG A 172 29.09 0.58 1.07
C ARG A 172 28.54 0.96 -0.29
N ASN A 173 29.37 0.81 -1.32
CA ASN A 173 28.93 1.02 -2.70
C ASN A 173 27.80 0.05 -3.03
N ASN A 174 26.75 0.57 -3.67
CA ASN A 174 25.58 -0.20 -4.11
C ASN A 174 25.05 0.36 -5.43
N THR A 175 24.07 -0.31 -6.00
CA THR A 175 23.27 0.22 -7.11
C THR A 175 21.88 0.52 -6.59
N LEU A 176 21.45 1.79 -6.68
CA LEU A 176 20.05 2.16 -6.54
C LEU A 176 19.29 1.62 -7.75
N ILE A 177 18.13 1.01 -7.51
CA ILE A 177 17.17 0.66 -8.56
C ILE A 177 15.79 1.12 -8.09
N PHE A 178 15.14 1.98 -8.87
CA PHE A 178 13.78 2.46 -8.62
C PHE A 178 12.89 2.05 -9.79
N ASP A 179 12.01 1.09 -9.53
CA ASP A 179 11.09 0.53 -10.52
C ASP A 179 9.70 1.11 -10.32
N LEU A 180 9.27 1.95 -11.27
CA LEU A 180 7.92 2.49 -11.38
C LEU A 180 7.47 2.28 -12.81
N GLY A 181 6.69 1.22 -13.03
CA GLY A 181 6.18 0.87 -14.35
C GLY A 181 5.06 1.79 -14.78
N ASN A 182 5.29 2.60 -15.83
CA ASN A 182 4.28 3.46 -16.41
C ASN A 182 4.23 3.33 -17.94
N LEU A 183 3.06 3.62 -18.51
CA LEU A 183 2.83 3.68 -19.95
C LEU A 183 2.00 4.92 -20.27
N ILE A 184 2.40 5.64 -21.31
CA ILE A 184 1.67 6.80 -21.82
C ILE A 184 1.11 6.55 -23.22
N ASN A 185 -0.08 7.07 -23.49
CA ASN A 185 -0.75 7.05 -24.78
C ASN A 185 -1.77 8.20 -24.89
N GLU A 186 -2.63 8.18 -25.90
CA GLU A 186 -3.65 9.21 -26.15
C GLU A 186 -4.66 9.38 -24.99
N LYS A 187 -4.87 8.34 -24.17
CA LYS A 187 -5.76 8.34 -23.01
C LYS A 187 -5.01 8.58 -21.70
N TYR A 188 -3.86 7.93 -21.52
CA TYR A 188 -3.05 7.98 -20.31
C TYR A 188 -1.85 8.89 -20.56
N THR A 189 -1.97 10.14 -20.13
CA THR A 189 -1.00 11.21 -20.44
C THR A 189 -0.09 11.55 -19.26
N GLY A 190 -0.41 11.05 -18.05
CA GLY A 190 0.33 11.37 -16.83
C GLY A 190 1.73 10.75 -16.78
N VAL A 191 2.74 11.62 -16.68
CA VAL A 191 4.14 11.27 -16.43
C VAL A 191 4.48 11.57 -14.97
N PHE A 192 4.94 10.55 -14.24
CA PHE A 192 5.39 10.75 -12.86
C PHE A 192 6.82 11.28 -12.85
N ASN A 193 7.06 12.41 -12.20
CA ASN A 193 8.39 12.89 -11.91
C ASN A 193 8.69 12.60 -10.45
N VAL A 194 9.80 11.92 -10.18
CA VAL A 194 10.19 11.46 -8.85
C VAL A 194 11.55 12.05 -8.50
N ASP A 195 11.60 12.70 -7.35
CA ASP A 195 12.82 13.18 -6.71
C ASP A 195 13.04 12.44 -5.39
N ILE A 196 14.25 11.92 -5.19
CA ILE A 196 14.63 11.27 -3.94
C ILE A 196 15.94 11.87 -3.45
N THR A 197 15.93 12.35 -2.22
CA THR A 197 17.10 12.89 -1.52
C THR A 197 17.32 12.14 -0.22
N LEU A 198 18.54 11.69 0.02
CA LEU A 198 18.97 11.08 1.28
C LEU A 198 19.63 12.14 2.16
N HIS A 199 19.39 12.06 3.46
CA HIS A 199 20.01 12.91 4.46
C HIS A 199 20.74 12.02 5.47
N PHE A 200 22.03 12.31 5.67
CA PHE A 200 22.93 11.60 6.57
C PHE A 200 23.28 12.53 7.72
N HIS A 201 23.01 12.11 8.95
CA HIS A 201 23.36 12.87 10.14
C HIS A 201 23.79 11.94 11.28
N ASP A 202 24.47 12.53 12.27
CA ASP A 202 25.01 11.80 13.40
C ASP A 202 24.29 12.20 14.68
N ILE A 203 23.17 11.52 14.97
CA ILE A 203 22.39 11.72 16.19
C ILE A 203 22.36 10.42 16.97
N GLU A 204 23.01 10.43 18.13
CA GLU A 204 22.94 9.33 19.08
C GLU A 204 21.54 9.24 19.68
N VAL A 205 20.88 8.11 19.48
CA VAL A 205 19.58 7.82 20.05
C VAL A 205 19.69 6.52 20.82
N ASN A 206 19.76 6.63 22.13
CA ASN A 206 19.82 5.50 23.04
C ASN A 206 18.41 5.02 23.38
N GLY A 207 18.12 3.75 23.13
CA GLY A 207 16.77 3.19 23.29
C GLY A 207 16.73 1.66 23.36
N PRO A 208 15.52 1.08 23.43
CA PRO A 208 15.33 -0.37 23.54
C PRO A 208 15.70 -1.14 22.24
N HIS A 209 15.98 -0.44 21.14
CA HIS A 209 16.41 -1.06 19.88
C HIS A 209 17.91 -1.41 19.89
N PRO A 210 18.33 -2.54 19.27
CA PRO A 210 19.71 -3.05 19.28
C PRO A 210 20.65 -2.27 18.35
N GLY A 211 20.20 -1.15 17.79
CA GLY A 211 20.82 -0.47 16.66
C GLY A 211 20.63 -1.22 15.32
N PRO A 212 21.16 -0.66 14.21
CA PRO A 212 21.11 -1.30 12.90
C PRO A 212 21.72 -2.71 12.92
N ALA A 213 21.23 -3.57 12.03
CA ALA A 213 21.82 -4.89 11.83
C ALA A 213 23.30 -4.79 11.43
N HIS A 214 24.07 -5.84 11.67
CA HIS A 214 25.47 -5.91 11.20
C HIS A 214 25.56 -6.29 9.72
N PHE A 215 24.56 -7.01 9.22
CA PHE A 215 24.45 -7.38 7.82
C PHE A 215 22.99 -7.54 7.41
N ILE A 216 22.73 -7.41 6.11
CA ILE A 216 21.43 -7.67 5.51
C ILE A 216 21.64 -8.60 4.31
N LEU A 217 20.91 -9.72 4.28
CA LEU A 217 20.93 -10.67 3.16
C LEU A 217 19.61 -10.57 2.37
N PRO A 218 19.66 -10.47 1.03
CA PRO A 218 18.45 -10.42 0.22
C PRO A 218 17.74 -11.78 0.17
N VAL A 219 16.42 -11.77 0.25
CA VAL A 219 15.54 -12.90 -0.10
C VAL A 219 14.67 -12.44 -1.27
N SER A 220 15.28 -12.37 -2.44
CA SER A 220 14.72 -11.74 -3.63
C SER A 220 15.15 -12.48 -4.90
N ALA A 221 14.65 -12.06 -6.07
CA ALA A 221 14.93 -12.69 -7.35
C ALA A 221 16.36 -12.46 -7.88
N GLY A 222 17.19 -11.67 -7.17
CA GLY A 222 18.61 -11.49 -7.51
C GLY A 222 18.86 -10.78 -8.84
N LYS A 223 17.99 -9.84 -9.25
CA LYS A 223 18.02 -9.17 -10.55
C LYS A 223 18.78 -7.83 -10.51
N GLY A 224 19.30 -7.42 -9.36
CA GLY A 224 20.00 -6.15 -9.18
C GLY A 224 21.25 -6.01 -10.05
N HIS A 225 21.95 -7.11 -10.34
CA HIS A 225 23.08 -7.12 -11.27
C HIS A 225 22.71 -6.77 -12.73
N LYS A 226 21.42 -6.84 -13.07
CA LYS A 226 20.87 -6.42 -14.36
C LYS A 226 20.24 -5.02 -14.31
N ASN A 227 20.39 -4.32 -13.18
CA ASN A 227 19.71 -3.06 -12.90
C ASN A 227 18.17 -3.18 -12.96
N GLU A 228 17.63 -4.33 -12.59
CA GLU A 228 16.20 -4.62 -12.59
C GLU A 228 15.64 -4.79 -11.17
N SER A 229 14.33 -4.57 -10.99
CA SER A 229 13.64 -4.89 -9.73
C SER A 229 13.85 -6.36 -9.37
N SER A 230 14.24 -6.61 -8.12
CA SER A 230 14.46 -7.97 -7.62
C SER A 230 13.21 -8.58 -6.97
N ALA A 231 12.02 -7.99 -7.20
CA ALA A 231 10.78 -8.60 -6.75
C ALA A 231 10.51 -9.93 -7.48
N PHE A 232 9.87 -10.85 -6.76
CA PHE A 232 9.24 -12.02 -7.36
C PHE A 232 7.83 -11.63 -7.83
N ALA A 233 7.52 -11.97 -9.07
CA ALA A 233 6.17 -11.91 -9.64
C ALA A 233 5.43 -13.23 -9.34
N TYR A 234 4.92 -13.43 -8.13
CA TYR A 234 4.28 -14.68 -7.72
C TYR A 234 2.83 -14.78 -8.25
N PRO A 235 2.34 -15.96 -8.66
CA PRO A 235 3.04 -17.25 -8.73
C PRO A 235 3.82 -17.51 -10.03
N GLY A 236 3.98 -16.51 -10.90
CA GLY A 236 4.74 -16.64 -12.15
C GLY A 236 6.22 -16.98 -11.92
N ASP A 237 6.80 -16.41 -10.87
CA ASP A 237 8.13 -16.73 -10.37
C ASP A 237 8.07 -17.74 -9.22
N LYS A 238 9.09 -18.61 -9.14
CA LYS A 238 9.38 -19.35 -7.90
C LYS A 238 10.06 -18.40 -6.92
N ALA A 239 9.38 -18.03 -5.86
CA ALA A 239 9.94 -17.14 -4.83
C ALA A 239 10.92 -17.88 -3.93
N VAL A 240 12.13 -18.12 -4.44
CA VAL A 240 13.20 -18.88 -3.79
C VAL A 240 14.50 -18.10 -3.89
N ALA A 241 15.23 -17.97 -2.78
CA ALA A 241 16.54 -17.34 -2.70
C ALA A 241 17.53 -18.23 -1.93
N THR A 242 18.82 -18.07 -2.24
CA THR A 242 19.90 -18.75 -1.53
C THR A 242 20.60 -17.75 -0.61
N VAL A 243 20.81 -18.13 0.65
CA VAL A 243 21.44 -17.29 1.68
C VAL A 243 22.54 -18.04 2.41
N LYS A 244 23.57 -17.32 2.86
CA LYS A 244 24.66 -17.85 3.69
C LYS A 244 24.86 -16.94 4.88
N LEU A 245 24.50 -17.41 6.07
CA LEU A 245 24.63 -16.60 7.28
C LEU A 245 26.05 -16.70 7.84
N PRO A 246 26.61 -15.58 8.34
CA PRO A 246 27.84 -15.60 9.12
C PRO A 246 27.71 -16.52 10.35
N SER A 247 28.76 -17.28 10.63
CA SER A 247 28.76 -18.25 11.73
C SER A 247 28.67 -17.60 13.12
N ASP A 248 28.95 -16.30 13.24
CA ASP A 248 28.95 -15.49 14.47
C ASP A 248 27.63 -14.73 14.68
N THR A 249 26.57 -15.10 13.96
CA THR A 249 25.25 -14.47 14.08
C THR A 249 24.61 -14.83 15.42
N LYS A 250 24.26 -13.85 16.24
CA LYS A 250 23.51 -14.08 17.50
C LYS A 250 22.00 -14.08 17.32
N ARG A 251 21.54 -13.42 16.26
CA ARG A 251 20.13 -13.14 16.02
C ARG A 251 19.89 -12.87 14.55
N ALA A 252 18.78 -13.35 14.02
CA ALA A 252 18.33 -13.00 12.68
C ALA A 252 16.81 -12.81 12.61
N ILE A 253 16.35 -11.72 11.99
CA ILE A 253 14.94 -11.43 11.70
C ILE A 253 14.77 -11.41 10.18
N LEU A 254 13.83 -12.19 9.66
CA LEU A 254 13.41 -12.15 8.27
C LEU A 254 12.21 -11.23 8.11
N THR A 255 12.26 -10.32 7.15
CA THR A 255 11.12 -9.47 6.79
C THR A 255 10.52 -9.86 5.45
N ILE A 256 9.21 -9.66 5.31
CA ILE A 256 8.41 -10.07 4.15
C ILE A 256 7.62 -8.87 3.64
N ALA A 257 7.87 -8.47 2.40
CA ALA A 257 7.04 -7.50 1.69
C ALA A 257 6.13 -8.24 0.70
N ALA A 258 4.82 -8.13 0.88
CA ALA A 258 3.84 -8.85 0.06
C ALA A 258 2.67 -7.95 -0.34
N THR A 259 2.49 -7.75 -1.64
CA THR A 259 1.47 -6.84 -2.17
C THR A 259 0.70 -7.50 -3.30
N GLY A 260 -0.61 -7.67 -3.11
CA GLY A 260 -1.52 -8.14 -4.17
C GLY A 260 -1.67 -7.08 -5.25
N GLN A 261 -1.68 -7.50 -6.52
CA GLN A 261 -1.97 -6.65 -7.67
C GLN A 261 -2.93 -7.38 -8.61
N ALA A 262 -3.46 -6.65 -9.58
CA ALA A 262 -4.41 -7.19 -10.53
C ALA A 262 -5.66 -7.77 -9.84
N GLU A 263 -6.00 -9.02 -10.09
CA GLU A 263 -7.18 -9.66 -9.49
C GLU A 263 -7.07 -9.82 -7.96
N GLU A 264 -5.88 -9.59 -7.40
CA GLU A 264 -5.62 -9.62 -5.96
C GLU A 264 -5.67 -8.21 -5.34
N GLU A 265 -5.85 -7.13 -6.09
CA GLU A 265 -5.87 -5.76 -5.54
C GLU A 265 -6.96 -5.56 -4.46
N PHE A 266 -8.08 -6.28 -4.60
CA PHE A 266 -9.22 -6.26 -3.70
C PHE A 266 -9.44 -7.60 -2.99
N TRP A 267 -8.39 -8.39 -2.78
CA TRP A 267 -8.46 -9.77 -2.26
C TRP A 267 -9.30 -9.90 -0.99
N TRP A 268 -9.33 -8.85 -0.15
CA TRP A 268 -10.09 -8.76 1.11
C TRP A 268 -11.62 -8.72 0.91
N SER A 269 -12.10 -8.54 -0.32
CA SER A 269 -13.53 -8.55 -0.69
C SER A 269 -13.95 -9.77 -1.51
N ASN A 270 -13.01 -10.71 -1.75
CA ASN A 270 -13.27 -11.91 -2.53
C ASN A 270 -14.28 -12.81 -1.84
N LEU A 271 -15.08 -13.51 -2.65
CA LEU A 271 -16.00 -14.52 -2.13
C LEU A 271 -15.22 -15.78 -1.72
N PRO A 272 -15.74 -16.59 -0.78
CA PRO A 272 -15.33 -17.98 -0.63
C PRO A 272 -15.30 -18.69 -2.00
N GLU A 273 -14.32 -19.58 -2.22
CA GLU A 273 -14.13 -20.25 -3.51
C GLU A 273 -15.36 -21.08 -3.88
N SER A 274 -16.06 -21.69 -2.92
CA SER A 274 -17.33 -22.40 -3.17
C SER A 274 -18.47 -21.47 -3.63
N LEU A 275 -18.42 -20.20 -3.25
CA LEU A 275 -19.47 -19.21 -3.52
C LEU A 275 -19.17 -18.30 -4.71
N ALA A 276 -17.93 -18.26 -5.19
CA ALA A 276 -17.59 -17.31 -6.24
C ALA A 276 -18.43 -17.49 -7.51
N GLY A 277 -19.06 -18.66 -7.74
CA GLY A 277 -19.91 -18.93 -8.90
C GLY A 277 -21.40 -18.63 -8.69
N TYR A 278 -21.75 -18.07 -7.52
CA TYR A 278 -23.13 -17.82 -7.13
C TYR A 278 -23.79 -16.75 -8.02
N PHE A 279 -23.07 -15.64 -8.26
CA PHE A 279 -23.48 -14.63 -9.23
C PHE A 279 -22.80 -14.86 -10.57
N LYS A 280 -23.57 -14.68 -11.64
CA LYS A 280 -23.04 -14.57 -13.00
C LYS A 280 -23.19 -13.12 -13.42
N TYR A 281 -22.08 -12.42 -13.60
CA TYR A 281 -22.11 -11.09 -14.19
C TYR A 281 -22.33 -11.20 -15.70
N ALA A 282 -22.55 -10.06 -16.34
CA ALA A 282 -22.54 -9.98 -17.80
C ALA A 282 -21.24 -10.62 -18.35
N ASP A 283 -21.32 -11.21 -19.55
CA ASP A 283 -20.22 -11.93 -20.18
C ASP A 283 -19.73 -13.22 -19.47
N ASN A 284 -20.55 -13.81 -18.59
CA ASN A 284 -20.23 -15.04 -17.84
C ASN A 284 -19.00 -14.90 -16.92
N ILE A 285 -18.67 -13.67 -16.51
CA ILE A 285 -17.54 -13.40 -15.62
C ILE A 285 -17.95 -13.72 -14.18
N ARG A 286 -17.06 -14.44 -13.50
CA ARG A 286 -17.23 -14.90 -12.13
C ARG A 286 -16.52 -13.91 -11.18
N PRO A 287 -17.16 -13.46 -10.08
CA PRO A 287 -16.43 -12.74 -9.04
C PRO A 287 -15.21 -13.54 -8.55
N PRO A 288 -14.14 -12.88 -8.09
CA PRO A 288 -12.93 -13.57 -7.66
C PRO A 288 -13.22 -14.43 -6.42
N GLY A 289 -12.72 -15.66 -6.45
CA GLY A 289 -12.78 -16.62 -5.35
C GLY A 289 -11.55 -16.58 -4.45
N GLY A 290 -11.31 -17.66 -3.72
CA GLY A 290 -10.16 -17.80 -2.82
C GLY A 290 -10.36 -17.20 -1.44
N SER A 291 -11.58 -16.81 -1.06
CA SER A 291 -11.94 -16.14 0.20
C SER A 291 -11.27 -14.78 0.42
N SER A 292 -11.71 -14.04 1.43
CA SER A 292 -11.07 -12.80 1.89
C SER A 292 -9.83 -13.08 2.74
N PHE A 293 -9.04 -14.10 2.42
CA PHE A 293 -7.92 -14.55 3.23
C PHE A 293 -6.66 -14.74 2.41
N ARG A 294 -5.54 -14.21 2.89
CA ARG A 294 -4.23 -14.46 2.30
C ARG A 294 -3.22 -14.75 3.40
N GLU A 295 -2.46 -15.81 3.20
CA GLU A 295 -1.32 -16.13 4.05
C GLU A 295 -0.06 -16.24 3.22
N VAL A 296 0.97 -15.50 3.64
CA VAL A 296 2.32 -15.67 3.14
C VAL A 296 3.07 -16.62 4.08
N ARG A 297 3.66 -17.67 3.51
CA ARG A 297 4.43 -18.68 4.22
C ARG A 297 5.90 -18.55 3.87
N VAL A 298 6.77 -18.59 4.87
CA VAL A 298 8.23 -18.61 4.67
C VAL A 298 8.78 -19.96 5.07
N PHE A 299 9.65 -20.52 4.25
CA PHE A 299 10.32 -21.78 4.49
C PHE A 299 11.84 -21.59 4.50
N ILE A 300 12.52 -22.32 5.38
CA ILE A 300 13.97 -22.47 5.44
C ILE A 300 14.28 -23.94 5.18
N ASP A 301 15.05 -24.23 4.13
CA ASP A 301 15.40 -25.58 3.68
C ASP A 301 14.18 -26.52 3.56
N GLY A 302 13.08 -25.98 3.04
CA GLY A 302 11.82 -26.70 2.83
C GLY A 302 10.95 -26.87 4.08
N LYS A 303 11.37 -26.36 5.25
CA LYS A 303 10.61 -26.40 6.50
C LYS A 303 10.02 -25.03 6.84
N LEU A 304 8.77 -25.02 7.28
CA LEU A 304 8.07 -23.77 7.55
C LEU A 304 8.72 -23.03 8.73
N ALA A 305 9.09 -21.77 8.51
CA ALA A 305 9.80 -20.92 9.45
C ALA A 305 8.95 -19.80 10.04
N GLY A 306 7.89 -19.39 9.34
CA GLY A 306 6.96 -18.37 9.83
C GLY A 306 5.85 -18.02 8.84
N LEU A 307 4.91 -17.22 9.32
CA LEU A 307 3.69 -16.82 8.63
C LEU A 307 3.53 -15.30 8.64
N ALA A 308 2.86 -14.76 7.62
CA ALA A 308 2.46 -13.36 7.56
C ALA A 308 1.07 -13.21 6.93
N TRP A 309 0.21 -12.41 7.56
CA TRP A 309 -1.13 -12.11 7.08
C TRP A 309 -1.19 -10.65 6.62
N PRO A 310 -1.26 -10.40 5.30
CA PRO A 310 -1.12 -9.07 4.74
C PRO A 310 -2.18 -8.06 5.22
N PHE A 311 -1.79 -6.80 5.31
CA PHE A 311 -2.67 -5.66 5.51
C PHE A 311 -3.47 -5.46 4.22
N PRO A 312 -4.80 -5.27 4.29
CA PRO A 312 -5.62 -5.03 3.11
C PRO A 312 -5.41 -3.59 2.59
N VAL A 313 -4.28 -3.34 1.92
CA VAL A 313 -4.00 -2.03 1.31
C VAL A 313 -5.10 -1.69 0.32
N ILE A 314 -5.68 -0.49 0.45
CA ILE A 314 -6.60 0.07 -0.54
C ILE A 314 -5.84 1.18 -1.27
N PHE A 315 -5.53 0.89 -2.54
CA PHE A 315 -4.80 1.79 -3.42
C PHE A 315 -5.63 3.03 -3.78
N THR A 316 -4.98 4.05 -4.34
CA THR A 316 -5.62 5.37 -4.46
C THR A 316 -6.70 5.45 -5.54
N GLY A 317 -6.70 4.51 -6.51
CA GLY A 317 -7.84 4.27 -7.40
C GLY A 317 -8.87 3.26 -6.89
N GLY A 318 -8.65 2.65 -5.72
CA GLY A 318 -9.46 1.56 -5.18
C GLY A 318 -10.82 2.02 -4.69
N ILE A 319 -11.86 1.19 -4.90
CA ILE A 319 -13.26 1.44 -4.54
C ILE A 319 -13.84 2.71 -5.20
N ALA A 320 -13.40 3.90 -4.80
CA ALA A 320 -13.77 5.14 -5.45
C ALA A 320 -12.64 6.15 -5.29
N PRO A 321 -12.09 6.71 -6.38
CA PRO A 321 -11.02 7.71 -6.32
C PRO A 321 -11.23 8.88 -5.34
N PRO A 322 -12.46 9.43 -5.16
CA PRO A 322 -12.69 10.50 -4.18
C PRO A 322 -12.50 10.09 -2.72
N LEU A 323 -12.42 8.79 -2.39
CA LEU A 323 -12.06 8.34 -1.03
C LEU A 323 -10.58 8.59 -0.70
N HIS A 324 -9.73 8.75 -1.71
CA HIS A 324 -8.27 8.75 -1.57
C HIS A 324 -7.60 10.05 -2.00
N ARG A 325 -8.40 11.10 -2.24
CA ARG A 325 -7.89 12.41 -2.67
C ARG A 325 -8.37 13.52 -1.73
N PRO A 326 -7.45 14.36 -1.19
CA PRO A 326 -5.98 14.25 -1.26
C PRO A 326 -5.35 13.27 -0.27
N LEU A 327 -6.05 12.86 0.79
CA LEU A 327 -5.48 11.97 1.80
C LEU A 327 -5.60 10.52 1.32
N VAL A 328 -4.47 9.86 1.09
CA VAL A 328 -4.39 8.49 0.52
C VAL A 328 -4.63 7.42 1.58
N GLY A 329 -4.95 6.19 1.15
CA GLY A 329 -5.21 5.05 2.05
C GLY A 329 -4.07 4.75 3.02
N LEU A 330 -4.38 4.03 4.10
CA LEU A 330 -3.36 3.57 5.05
C LEU A 330 -2.31 2.71 4.32
N GLN A 331 -1.02 2.97 4.58
CA GLN A 331 0.13 2.31 3.94
C GLN A 331 0.22 2.46 2.40
N ALA A 332 -0.57 3.32 1.76
CA ALA A 332 -0.48 3.52 0.31
C ALA A 332 0.88 4.09 -0.11
N PHE A 333 1.40 5.10 0.60
CA PHE A 333 2.72 5.68 0.30
C PHE A 333 3.87 4.91 0.91
N ASP A 334 3.62 4.10 1.94
CA ASP A 334 4.66 3.30 2.60
C ASP A 334 4.08 2.00 3.12
N MET A 335 4.32 0.93 2.36
CA MET A 335 3.82 -0.40 2.67
C MET A 335 4.76 -1.08 3.66
N ASN A 336 4.21 -1.51 4.80
CA ASN A 336 4.99 -2.16 5.84
C ASN A 336 5.31 -3.62 5.48
N GLU A 337 6.33 -4.14 6.15
CA GLU A 337 6.76 -5.53 6.02
C GLU A 337 6.44 -6.32 7.28
N TYR A 338 6.28 -7.63 7.13
CA TYR A 338 6.03 -8.57 8.23
C TYR A 338 7.34 -9.14 8.75
N GLU A 339 7.47 -9.24 10.06
CA GLU A 339 8.69 -9.70 10.72
C GLU A 339 8.52 -11.11 11.28
N VAL A 340 9.48 -11.98 10.97
CA VAL A 340 9.57 -13.37 11.47
C VAL A 340 10.93 -13.54 12.14
N ASP A 341 10.91 -13.92 13.42
CA ASP A 341 12.16 -14.25 14.11
C ASP A 341 12.67 -15.63 13.69
N ILE A 342 13.77 -15.63 12.93
CA ILE A 342 14.43 -16.85 12.46
C ILE A 342 15.63 -17.23 13.33
N THR A 343 15.83 -16.59 14.48
CA THR A 343 16.87 -16.94 15.46
C THR A 343 16.84 -18.43 15.87
N PRO A 344 15.66 -19.10 16.00
CA PRO A 344 15.62 -20.55 16.26
C PRO A 344 16.35 -21.38 15.19
N TRP A 345 16.55 -20.86 13.98
CA TRP A 345 17.17 -21.55 12.86
C TRP A 345 18.69 -21.36 12.78
N LEU A 346 19.30 -20.52 13.62
CA LEU A 346 20.74 -20.24 13.55
C LEU A 346 21.61 -21.49 13.73
N GLY A 347 21.15 -22.47 14.50
CA GLY A 347 21.86 -23.73 14.68
C GLY A 347 22.11 -24.49 13.37
N ILE A 348 21.28 -24.29 12.35
CA ILE A 348 21.50 -24.88 11.02
C ILE A 348 21.99 -23.85 10.01
N LEU A 349 21.54 -22.59 10.10
CA LEU A 349 21.89 -21.54 9.13
C LEU A 349 23.35 -21.04 9.23
N CYS A 350 23.99 -21.23 10.39
CA CYS A 350 25.35 -20.74 10.68
C CYS A 350 26.43 -21.79 10.46
N ASP A 351 26.17 -22.83 9.66
CA ASP A 351 27.11 -23.93 9.37
C ASP A 351 28.17 -23.59 8.30
N GLY A 352 28.06 -22.42 7.68
CA GLY A 352 28.94 -21.93 6.62
C GLY A 352 28.56 -22.40 5.21
N GLN A 353 27.44 -23.10 5.05
CA GLN A 353 26.89 -23.55 3.77
C GLN A 353 25.84 -22.57 3.23
N ASP A 354 25.37 -22.86 2.01
CA ASP A 354 24.27 -22.14 1.38
C ASP A 354 22.94 -22.81 1.75
N HIS A 355 21.96 -22.00 2.18
CA HIS A 355 20.62 -22.43 2.56
C HIS A 355 19.57 -21.84 1.63
N THR A 356 18.43 -22.51 1.52
CA THR A 356 17.31 -22.07 0.71
C THR A 356 16.26 -21.40 1.58
N VAL A 357 15.84 -20.19 1.18
CA VAL A 357 14.68 -19.52 1.75
C VAL A 357 13.62 -19.35 0.66
N SER A 358 12.41 -19.81 0.91
CA SER A 358 11.31 -19.70 -0.06
C SER A 358 10.05 -19.10 0.54
N MET A 359 9.25 -18.47 -0.32
CA MET A 359 7.99 -17.84 0.04
C MET A 359 6.85 -18.36 -0.83
N GLU A 360 5.66 -18.44 -0.25
CA GLU A 360 4.43 -18.81 -0.96
C GLU A 360 3.26 -17.98 -0.45
N VAL A 361 2.35 -17.59 -1.35
CA VAL A 361 1.06 -16.98 -0.97
C VAL A 361 -0.05 -17.99 -1.18
N GLN A 362 -0.87 -18.15 -0.15
CA GLN A 362 -2.00 -19.08 -0.10
C GLN A 362 -3.31 -18.33 0.14
N ALA A 363 -4.38 -18.85 -0.44
CA ALA A 363 -5.78 -18.54 -0.24
C ALA A 363 -6.50 -19.78 0.32
N ILE A 364 -7.82 -19.70 0.53
CA ILE A 364 -8.64 -20.87 0.88
C ILE A 364 -9.37 -21.42 -0.36
N ASP A 365 -9.22 -22.72 -0.59
CA ASP A 365 -10.08 -23.51 -1.50
C ASP A 365 -11.05 -24.36 -0.65
N ASP A 366 -12.23 -23.79 -0.39
CA ASP A 366 -13.34 -24.44 0.28
C ASP A 366 -14.28 -25.20 -0.69
N ALA A 367 -14.07 -25.04 -2.00
CA ALA A 367 -14.85 -25.73 -3.02
C ALA A 367 -14.46 -27.22 -3.13
N LYS A 368 -13.16 -27.53 -2.98
CA LYS A 368 -12.66 -28.91 -2.96
C LYS A 368 -12.61 -29.51 -1.56
N ASN A 369 -12.47 -28.67 -0.54
CA ASN A 369 -12.31 -29.08 0.86
C ASN A 369 -13.27 -28.27 1.73
N PRO A 370 -14.45 -28.80 2.11
CA PRO A 370 -15.47 -28.03 2.83
C PRO A 370 -15.00 -27.42 4.16
N ASN A 371 -13.96 -28.00 4.79
CA ASN A 371 -13.34 -27.46 6.00
C ASN A 371 -12.21 -26.46 5.70
N GLY A 372 -12.10 -25.99 4.46
CA GLY A 372 -11.04 -25.10 3.96
C GLY A 372 -9.70 -25.83 3.82
N ALA A 373 -9.06 -25.68 2.67
CA ALA A 373 -7.65 -26.03 2.51
C ALA A 373 -6.88 -24.85 1.96
N LEU A 374 -5.61 -24.71 2.36
CA LEU A 374 -4.72 -23.76 1.71
C LEU A 374 -4.51 -24.17 0.26
N ALA A 375 -4.67 -23.21 -0.63
CA ALA A 375 -4.37 -23.36 -2.04
C ALA A 375 -3.58 -22.14 -2.51
N GLN A 376 -2.64 -22.36 -3.41
CA GLN A 376 -1.89 -21.28 -4.02
C GLN A 376 -2.85 -20.24 -4.63
N VAL A 377 -2.57 -18.96 -4.38
CA VAL A 377 -3.34 -17.87 -5.00
C VAL A 377 -3.26 -17.95 -6.53
N LYS A 378 -4.35 -17.54 -7.19
CA LYS A 378 -4.45 -17.56 -8.65
C LYS A 378 -3.97 -16.25 -9.27
N GLY A 379 -4.08 -15.13 -8.55
CA GLY A 379 -3.69 -13.82 -9.05
C GLY A 379 -2.27 -13.40 -8.64
N HIS A 380 -1.93 -12.16 -8.96
CA HIS A 380 -0.57 -11.66 -8.93
C HIS A 380 -0.17 -11.06 -7.58
N TRP A 381 1.01 -11.44 -7.10
CA TRP A 381 1.62 -10.90 -5.88
C TRP A 381 3.06 -10.47 -6.13
N VAL A 382 3.39 -9.26 -5.70
CA VAL A 382 4.77 -8.75 -5.69
C VAL A 382 5.38 -9.10 -4.34
N LEU A 383 6.35 -10.02 -4.34
CA LEU A 383 6.99 -10.53 -3.13
C LEU A 383 8.47 -10.18 -3.07
N SER A 384 8.95 -9.88 -1.87
CA SER A 384 10.37 -9.85 -1.55
C SER A 384 10.56 -10.06 -0.05
N GLY A 385 11.78 -10.36 0.36
CA GLY A 385 12.17 -10.38 1.75
C GLY A 385 13.64 -10.07 1.94
N LYS A 386 14.05 -10.03 3.20
CA LYS A 386 15.44 -9.81 3.59
C LYS A 386 15.68 -10.31 5.01
N ILE A 387 16.91 -10.70 5.31
CA ILE A 387 17.32 -11.15 6.63
C ILE A 387 18.22 -10.07 7.24
N PHE A 388 17.77 -9.47 8.34
CA PHE A 388 18.58 -8.63 9.21
C PHE A 388 19.29 -9.51 10.23
N GLY A 389 20.62 -9.42 10.30
CA GLY A 389 21.41 -10.22 11.22
C GLY A 389 22.28 -9.37 12.16
N TRP A 390 22.30 -9.75 13.44
CA TRP A 390 23.17 -9.16 14.45
C TRP A 390 24.22 -10.17 14.88
N ARG A 391 25.43 -9.68 15.13
CA ARG A 391 26.58 -10.47 15.56
C ARG A 391 26.95 -10.13 16.99
N GLU A 392 27.62 -11.06 17.66
CA GLU A 392 28.22 -10.85 18.97
C GLU A 392 29.33 -11.89 19.22
N GLY A 393 30.26 -11.55 20.11
CA GLY A 393 31.38 -12.42 20.50
C GLY A 393 32.74 -11.95 19.96
N ALA A 394 33.81 -12.55 20.51
CA ALA A 394 35.17 -12.29 20.07
C ALA A 394 35.43 -12.88 18.66
N PRO A 395 36.44 -12.38 17.92
CA PRO A 395 36.83 -12.96 16.64
C PRO A 395 37.03 -14.48 16.73
N GLY A 396 36.31 -15.24 15.90
CA GLY A 396 36.34 -16.71 15.89
C GLY A 396 35.25 -17.37 16.74
N ALA A 397 34.43 -16.62 17.48
CA ALA A 397 33.23 -17.15 18.10
C ALA A 397 32.22 -17.59 17.02
N ARG A 398 31.53 -18.71 17.28
CA ARG A 398 30.59 -19.31 16.32
C ARG A 398 29.38 -19.86 17.06
N VAL A 399 28.23 -19.77 16.43
CA VAL A 399 27.06 -20.56 16.75
C VAL A 399 27.44 -22.02 16.54
N ILE A 400 27.29 -22.82 17.59
CA ILE A 400 27.48 -24.27 17.47
C ILE A 400 26.12 -24.89 17.19
N PRO A 401 26.00 -25.69 16.11
CA PRO A 401 24.76 -26.39 15.78
C PRO A 401 24.20 -27.18 16.95
N GLY A 402 22.89 -27.07 17.16
CA GLY A 402 22.13 -27.88 18.10
C GLY A 402 21.24 -28.90 17.39
N GLU A 403 20.18 -29.36 18.06
CA GLU A 403 19.13 -30.12 17.38
C GLU A 403 18.46 -29.25 16.31
N GLU A 404 18.01 -29.91 15.24
CA GLU A 404 17.22 -29.26 14.20
C GLU A 404 15.95 -28.61 14.81
N PRO A 405 15.53 -27.41 14.35
CA PRO A 405 14.38 -26.73 14.91
C PRO A 405 13.11 -27.56 14.84
N LYS A 406 12.39 -27.63 15.96
CA LYS A 406 11.09 -28.32 16.06
C LYS A 406 9.99 -27.31 15.76
N THR A 407 9.30 -27.53 14.65
CA THR A 407 8.16 -26.71 14.21
C THR A 407 6.85 -27.40 14.58
N ASN A 408 5.94 -26.68 15.21
CA ASN A 408 4.58 -27.09 15.48
C ASN A 408 3.63 -26.11 14.76
N ILE A 409 2.70 -26.62 13.98
CA ILE A 409 1.71 -25.81 13.26
C ILE A 409 0.34 -26.44 13.41
N SER A 410 -0.67 -25.62 13.68
CA SER A 410 -2.05 -26.08 13.63
C SER A 410 -2.51 -26.28 12.19
N ASP A 411 -3.51 -27.14 12.01
CA ASP A 411 -4.34 -27.08 10.82
C ASP A 411 -5.00 -25.69 10.69
N VAL A 412 -5.43 -25.35 9.48
CA VAL A 412 -6.21 -24.14 9.25
C VAL A 412 -7.62 -24.38 9.77
N LEU A 413 -8.02 -23.65 10.82
CA LEU A 413 -9.34 -23.75 11.39
C LEU A 413 -10.29 -22.82 10.64
N TYR A 414 -10.80 -23.29 9.50
CA TYR A 414 -11.75 -22.56 8.66
C TYR A 414 -13.19 -22.95 8.98
N LYS A 415 -14.06 -21.95 9.10
CA LYS A 415 -15.52 -22.13 9.18
C LYS A 415 -16.19 -21.17 8.22
N LEU A 416 -17.23 -21.65 7.53
CA LEU A 416 -18.07 -20.87 6.64
C LEU A 416 -19.54 -21.10 6.97
N GLU A 417 -20.26 -20.02 7.19
CA GLU A 417 -21.71 -19.98 7.29
C GLU A 417 -22.27 -19.20 6.10
N VAL A 418 -23.31 -19.72 5.45
CA VAL A 418 -23.88 -19.12 4.24
C VAL A 418 -25.40 -19.06 4.35
N SER A 419 -25.95 -17.90 4.01
CA SER A 419 -27.39 -17.71 3.80
C SER A 419 -27.64 -17.12 2.42
N LYS A 420 -28.70 -17.59 1.77
CA LYS A 420 -29.11 -17.20 0.41
C LYS A 420 -30.59 -16.78 0.46
N PRO A 421 -30.89 -15.55 0.91
CA PRO A 421 -32.27 -15.10 1.09
C PRO A 421 -33.10 -15.20 -0.20
N ASP A 422 -32.50 -14.83 -1.33
CA ASP A 422 -33.06 -14.98 -2.67
C ASP A 422 -31.92 -15.11 -3.73
N PRO A 423 -32.22 -15.38 -5.01
CA PRO A 423 -31.20 -15.58 -6.05
C PRO A 423 -30.27 -14.38 -6.33
N THR A 424 -30.64 -13.19 -5.90
CA THR A 424 -29.89 -11.93 -6.09
C THR A 424 -29.10 -11.50 -4.86
N GLU A 425 -29.25 -12.23 -3.75
CA GLU A 425 -28.63 -11.93 -2.47
C GLU A 425 -27.78 -13.09 -1.92
N LEU A 426 -26.66 -12.76 -1.28
CA LEU A 426 -25.75 -13.72 -0.65
C LEU A 426 -25.18 -13.12 0.64
N ILE A 427 -25.39 -13.80 1.77
CA ILE A 427 -24.77 -13.48 3.05
C ILE A 427 -23.81 -14.62 3.40
N TYR A 428 -22.60 -14.29 3.84
CA TYR A 428 -21.65 -15.27 4.32
C TYR A 428 -20.84 -14.74 5.51
N ASN A 429 -20.48 -15.64 6.42
CA ASN A 429 -19.56 -15.39 7.51
C ASN A 429 -18.45 -16.44 7.46
N GLN A 430 -17.20 -16.00 7.38
CA GLN A 430 -16.04 -16.87 7.43
C GLN A 430 -15.14 -16.51 8.60
N THR A 431 -14.62 -17.54 9.26
CA THR A 431 -13.59 -17.39 10.30
C THR A 431 -12.42 -18.31 10.01
N ILE A 432 -11.21 -17.83 10.30
CA ILE A 432 -9.96 -18.56 10.12
C ILE A 432 -9.09 -18.35 11.35
N SER A 433 -8.48 -19.42 11.84
CA SER A 433 -7.47 -19.32 12.90
C SER A 433 -6.29 -20.24 12.65
N ARG A 434 -5.12 -19.80 13.12
CA ARG A 434 -3.87 -20.55 12.97
C ARG A 434 -2.89 -20.26 14.09
N SER A 435 -2.18 -21.31 14.53
CA SER A 435 -1.05 -21.19 15.44
C SER A 435 0.20 -21.81 14.85
N PHE A 436 1.35 -21.20 15.13
CA PHE A 436 2.66 -21.67 14.71
C PHE A 436 3.67 -21.45 15.83
N GLU A 437 4.53 -22.44 16.08
CA GLU A 437 5.67 -22.30 16.97
C GLU A 437 6.87 -23.01 16.35
N VAL A 438 8.04 -22.37 16.41
CA VAL A 438 9.32 -23.02 16.17
C VAL A 438 10.22 -22.84 17.38
N ARG A 439 10.88 -23.91 17.79
CA ARG A 439 11.82 -23.91 18.91
C ARG A 439 13.07 -24.70 18.63
N SER A 440 14.19 -24.27 19.19
CA SER A 440 15.46 -24.98 19.13
C SER A 440 16.28 -24.76 20.41
N GLN A 441 17.22 -25.66 20.65
CA GLN A 441 18.30 -25.46 21.59
C GLN A 441 19.57 -25.20 20.78
N ILE A 442 20.18 -24.03 20.97
CA ILE A 442 21.39 -23.63 20.25
C ILE A 442 22.41 -23.09 21.25
N ARG A 443 23.69 -23.12 20.88
CA ARG A 443 24.74 -22.45 21.64
C ARG A 443 25.13 -21.15 20.95
N LEU A 444 24.75 -20.02 21.54
CA LEU A 444 25.12 -18.69 21.05
C LEU A 444 26.56 -18.33 21.45
N PRO A 445 27.23 -17.44 20.69
CA PRO A 445 28.63 -17.05 20.93
C PRO A 445 28.96 -16.58 22.35
N VAL A 446 28.02 -15.91 23.04
CA VAL A 446 28.25 -15.31 24.37
C VAL A 446 27.33 -15.91 25.43
N GLU A 447 26.05 -16.11 25.12
CA GLU A 447 25.04 -16.59 26.06
C GLU A 447 25.18 -18.09 26.38
N GLY A 448 25.92 -18.85 25.57
CA GLY A 448 26.05 -20.29 25.73
C GLY A 448 24.78 -21.04 25.31
N ASP A 449 24.50 -22.15 25.98
CA ASP A 449 23.34 -23.00 25.66
C ASP A 449 22.03 -22.30 26.03
N ILE A 450 21.17 -22.09 25.04
CA ILE A 450 19.91 -21.36 25.20
C ILE A 450 18.79 -22.01 24.40
N THR A 451 17.56 -21.93 24.94
CA THR A 451 16.36 -22.28 24.19
C THR A 451 15.81 -21.02 23.52
N VAL A 452 15.61 -21.09 22.20
CA VAL A 452 15.07 -19.99 21.39
C VAL A 452 13.72 -20.43 20.84
N VAL A 453 12.71 -19.58 20.97
CA VAL A 453 11.34 -19.84 20.53
C VAL A 453 10.82 -18.65 19.73
N TRP A 454 10.16 -18.93 18.60
CA TRP A 454 9.30 -17.99 17.89
C TRP A 454 7.89 -18.57 17.83
N LYS A 455 6.89 -17.79 18.26
CA LYS A 455 5.49 -18.19 18.32
C LYS A 455 4.60 -17.19 17.60
N GLN A 456 3.59 -17.67 16.88
CA GLN A 456 2.55 -16.86 16.24
C GLN A 456 1.16 -17.41 16.53
N GLU A 457 0.20 -16.51 16.74
CA GLU A 457 -1.24 -16.81 16.72
C GLU A 457 -1.94 -15.79 15.81
N LEU A 458 -2.83 -16.28 14.95
CA LEU A 458 -3.44 -15.51 13.88
C LEU A 458 -4.93 -15.84 13.82
N HIS A 459 -5.77 -14.81 13.68
CA HIS A 459 -7.22 -14.92 13.61
C HIS A 459 -7.80 -13.95 12.58
N MET A 460 -8.78 -14.41 11.81
CA MET A 460 -9.53 -13.57 10.87
C MET A 460 -11.01 -13.91 10.99
N PHE A 461 -11.85 -12.88 10.90
CA PHE A 461 -13.24 -13.06 10.49
C PHE A 461 -13.57 -12.15 9.31
N ASN A 462 -14.57 -12.56 8.54
CA ASN A 462 -15.16 -11.73 7.52
C ASN A 462 -16.65 -12.03 7.36
N ASN A 463 -17.48 -11.01 7.57
CA ASN A 463 -18.90 -10.98 7.27
C ASN A 463 -19.07 -10.27 5.93
N GLY A 464 -19.61 -10.99 4.94
CA GLY A 464 -19.88 -10.43 3.63
C GLY A 464 -21.36 -10.48 3.30
N TYR A 465 -21.84 -9.43 2.65
CA TYR A 465 -23.19 -9.38 2.11
C TYR A 465 -23.16 -8.78 0.70
N LYS A 466 -23.83 -9.48 -0.22
CA LYS A 466 -23.96 -9.06 -1.62
C LYS A 466 -25.45 -8.97 -1.95
N LYS A 467 -25.87 -7.88 -2.60
CA LYS A 467 -27.22 -7.72 -3.16
C LYS A 467 -27.17 -7.39 -4.65
N PHE A 468 -28.35 -7.38 -5.28
CA PHE A 468 -28.55 -6.97 -6.66
C PHE A 468 -27.62 -7.73 -7.61
N SER A 469 -27.52 -9.05 -7.41
CA SER A 469 -26.64 -9.94 -8.16
C SER A 469 -25.16 -9.54 -8.08
N GLY A 470 -24.74 -9.01 -6.94
CA GLY A 470 -23.36 -8.60 -6.68
C GLY A 470 -23.00 -7.22 -7.19
N ALA A 471 -23.97 -6.33 -7.44
CA ALA A 471 -23.70 -4.91 -7.68
C ALA A 471 -23.50 -4.12 -6.38
N TRP A 472 -24.06 -4.63 -5.26
CA TRP A 472 -23.89 -4.08 -3.92
C TRP A 472 -23.01 -4.98 -3.08
N HIS A 473 -22.01 -4.42 -2.43
CA HIS A 473 -21.02 -5.13 -1.63
C HIS A 473 -20.94 -4.51 -0.23
N ASP A 474 -21.22 -5.30 0.80
CA ASP A 474 -20.84 -5.02 2.18
C ASP A 474 -19.77 -6.02 2.62
N VAL A 475 -18.70 -5.51 3.21
CA VAL A 475 -17.58 -6.29 3.74
C VAL A 475 -17.26 -5.75 5.12
N ASP A 476 -17.31 -6.61 6.13
CA ASP A 476 -16.86 -6.34 7.49
C ASP A 476 -15.87 -7.44 7.89
N ALA A 477 -14.58 -7.08 7.97
CA ALA A 477 -13.50 -8.03 8.21
C ALA A 477 -12.54 -7.53 9.29
N ASP A 478 -11.88 -8.47 9.96
CA ASP A 478 -10.80 -8.21 10.91
C ASP A 478 -9.71 -9.24 10.67
N TYR A 479 -8.47 -8.77 10.49
CA TYR A 479 -7.28 -9.62 10.43
C TYR A 479 -6.40 -9.27 11.60
N SER A 480 -6.03 -10.24 12.41
CA SER A 480 -5.40 -9.90 13.66
C SER A 480 -4.54 -11.04 14.19
N GLY A 481 -3.50 -10.70 14.94
CA GLY A 481 -2.51 -11.68 15.33
C GLY A 481 -1.30 -11.10 16.04
N TYR A 482 -0.40 -11.99 16.45
CA TYR A 482 0.85 -11.60 17.08
C TYR A 482 1.98 -12.58 16.78
N GLY A 483 3.20 -12.07 16.95
CA GLY A 483 4.45 -12.83 16.96
C GLY A 483 5.21 -12.56 18.25
N LEU A 484 5.77 -13.60 18.88
CA LEU A 484 6.49 -13.49 20.15
C LEU A 484 7.74 -14.37 20.15
N SER A 485 8.87 -13.76 20.52
CA SER A 485 10.16 -14.44 20.62
C SER A 485 10.65 -14.53 22.06
N LYS A 486 11.20 -15.69 22.44
CA LYS A 486 11.85 -15.91 23.74
C LYS A 486 13.24 -16.50 23.55
N TYR A 487 14.21 -15.94 24.26
CA TYR A 487 15.61 -16.37 24.31
C TYR A 487 15.94 -16.71 25.76
N GLY A 488 15.80 -17.98 26.15
CA GLY A 488 15.91 -18.39 27.55
C GLY A 488 14.89 -17.66 28.42
N ALA A 489 15.36 -16.87 29.39
CA ALA A 489 14.51 -16.03 30.25
C ALA A 489 14.22 -14.64 29.66
N SER A 490 14.91 -14.24 28.60
CA SER A 490 14.79 -12.92 27.97
C SER A 490 13.79 -12.94 26.82
N HIS A 491 13.19 -11.79 26.53
CA HIS A 491 12.32 -11.60 25.38
C HIS A 491 13.09 -11.05 24.18
N GLY A 492 12.68 -11.47 22.98
CA GLY A 492 13.25 -10.99 21.72
C GLY A 492 12.35 -9.97 21.03
N LEU A 493 11.81 -10.35 19.87
CA LEU A 493 10.79 -9.59 19.15
C LEU A 493 9.38 -9.89 19.68
N SER A 494 8.56 -8.87 19.90
CA SER A 494 7.13 -8.99 20.18
C SER A 494 6.34 -8.03 19.29
N THR A 495 5.56 -8.57 18.37
CA THR A 495 4.74 -7.81 17.42
C THR A 495 3.27 -8.21 17.56
N GLY A 496 2.38 -7.24 17.42
CA GLY A 496 0.94 -7.44 17.42
C GLY A 496 0.30 -6.59 16.34
N PHE A 497 -0.75 -7.10 15.72
CA PHE A 497 -1.49 -6.34 14.72
C PHE A 497 -2.99 -6.63 14.76
N ARG A 498 -3.77 -5.64 14.33
CA ARG A 498 -5.20 -5.77 14.07
C ARG A 498 -5.60 -4.82 12.95
N TYR A 499 -6.27 -5.35 11.93
CA TYR A 499 -6.63 -4.62 10.71
C TYR A 499 -8.14 -4.72 10.42
N PRO A 500 -8.99 -4.02 11.20
CA PRO A 500 -10.42 -3.94 10.89
C PRO A 500 -10.67 -3.19 9.58
N ILE A 501 -11.56 -3.71 8.75
CA ILE A 501 -12.05 -3.07 7.54
C ILE A 501 -13.56 -3.26 7.43
N SER A 502 -14.30 -2.17 7.33
CA SER A 502 -15.72 -2.15 7.06
C SER A 502 -15.97 -1.27 5.84
N THR A 503 -16.51 -1.84 4.77
CA THR A 503 -16.85 -1.08 3.58
C THR A 503 -18.18 -1.51 3.00
N THR A 504 -18.92 -0.51 2.53
CA THR A 504 -20.13 -0.67 1.73
C THR A 504 -19.90 0.07 0.45
N TYR A 505 -20.04 -0.59 -0.69
CA TYR A 505 -20.00 0.10 -1.98
C TYR A 505 -20.95 -0.55 -2.96
N TRP A 506 -21.42 0.27 -3.89
CA TRP A 506 -22.28 -0.19 -4.97
C TRP A 506 -21.98 0.58 -6.24
N TYR A 507 -22.22 -0.06 -7.38
CA TYR A 507 -22.09 0.56 -8.69
C TYR A 507 -23.31 0.30 -9.56
N LYS A 508 -23.60 1.26 -10.45
CA LYS A 508 -24.58 1.15 -11.53
C LYS A 508 -23.93 1.45 -12.85
N SER A 509 -24.10 0.58 -13.84
CA SER A 509 -23.62 0.85 -15.20
C SER A 509 -24.43 0.09 -16.26
N PRO A 510 -24.84 0.75 -17.35
CA PRO A 510 -25.01 2.21 -17.41
C PRO A 510 -25.99 2.65 -16.32
N ASP A 511 -25.93 3.91 -15.90
CA ASP A 511 -26.90 4.47 -14.98
C ASP A 511 -28.01 5.21 -15.76
N PRO A 512 -29.18 4.57 -15.99
CA PRO A 512 -30.28 5.19 -16.72
C PRO A 512 -30.88 6.39 -15.99
N ASP A 513 -30.71 6.50 -14.67
CA ASP A 513 -31.37 7.54 -13.86
C ASP A 513 -30.64 8.88 -14.02
N THR A 514 -29.32 8.83 -14.20
CA THR A 514 -28.45 10.01 -14.32
C THR A 514 -27.95 10.23 -15.75
N GLY A 515 -28.09 9.23 -16.63
CA GLY A 515 -27.47 9.20 -17.95
C GLY A 515 -25.96 8.96 -17.91
N ALA A 516 -25.40 8.65 -16.74
CA ALA A 516 -23.98 8.35 -16.58
C ALA A 516 -23.64 6.97 -17.13
N THR A 517 -22.41 6.82 -17.59
CA THR A 517 -21.85 5.51 -17.96
C THR A 517 -21.54 4.66 -16.72
N LEU A 518 -21.26 5.30 -15.59
CA LEU A 518 -21.08 4.64 -14.30
C LEU A 518 -21.49 5.60 -13.18
N THR A 519 -22.16 5.09 -12.16
CA THR A 519 -22.36 5.76 -10.87
C THR A 519 -21.92 4.82 -9.76
N GLY A 520 -21.26 5.35 -8.73
CA GLY A 520 -20.89 4.58 -7.54
C GLY A 520 -21.07 5.38 -6.26
N LEU A 521 -21.45 4.69 -5.19
CA LEU A 521 -21.35 5.21 -3.82
C LEU A 521 -20.50 4.26 -3.00
N ALA A 522 -19.70 4.81 -2.11
CA ALA A 522 -18.86 4.03 -1.22
C ALA A 522 -18.82 4.65 0.17
N ARG A 523 -18.73 3.79 1.17
CA ARG A 523 -18.34 4.09 2.55
C ARG A 523 -17.21 3.15 2.93
N LEU A 524 -16.21 3.68 3.60
CA LEU A 524 -15.04 2.95 4.03
C LEU A 524 -14.68 3.38 5.45
N ARG A 525 -14.55 2.41 6.34
CA ARG A 525 -13.84 2.55 7.60
C ARG A 525 -12.74 1.50 7.64
N GLN A 526 -11.50 1.96 7.79
CA GLN A 526 -10.33 1.09 7.84
C GLN A 526 -9.46 1.47 9.01
N GLU A 527 -8.98 0.48 9.75
CA GLU A 527 -8.15 0.68 10.92
C GLU A 527 -6.87 -0.15 10.82
N MET A 528 -5.80 0.40 11.39
CA MET A 528 -4.51 -0.25 11.52
C MET A 528 -4.03 -0.06 12.95
N GLU A 529 -4.03 -1.15 13.71
CA GLU A 529 -3.35 -1.22 15.01
C GLU A 529 -2.07 -2.04 14.87
N LEU A 530 -0.95 -1.50 15.35
CA LEU A 530 0.36 -2.15 15.35
C LEU A 530 1.02 -1.96 16.72
N THR A 531 1.36 -3.05 17.37
CA THR A 531 2.21 -3.05 18.57
C THR A 531 3.57 -3.60 18.18
N ASN A 532 4.64 -2.85 18.43
CA ASN A 532 6.02 -3.30 18.21
C ASN A 532 6.81 -3.11 19.49
N MET A 533 7.29 -4.20 20.08
CA MET A 533 8.02 -4.22 21.34
C MET A 533 9.27 -5.07 21.26
N GLY A 534 10.23 -4.72 22.11
CA GLY A 534 11.54 -5.33 22.10
C GLY A 534 12.27 -4.92 20.84
N VAL A 535 12.87 -5.89 20.18
CA VAL A 535 13.92 -5.62 19.21
C VAL A 535 13.43 -5.87 17.78
N THR A 536 12.77 -4.88 17.17
CA THR A 536 12.48 -4.88 15.72
C THR A 536 13.64 -4.24 14.94
N PRO A 537 13.93 -4.68 13.69
CA PRO A 537 14.88 -4.01 12.79
C PRO A 537 14.45 -2.61 12.35
N PHE A 538 13.15 -2.31 12.26
CA PHE A 538 12.66 -1.06 11.70
C PHE A 538 12.45 0.02 12.76
N ALA A 539 12.51 1.27 12.31
CA ALA A 539 12.12 2.40 13.13
C ALA A 539 10.63 2.31 13.48
N THR A 540 10.29 2.52 14.76
CA THR A 540 8.91 2.40 15.24
C THR A 540 8.22 3.75 15.45
N GLY A 541 8.95 4.84 15.21
CA GLY A 541 8.53 6.20 15.50
C GLY A 541 8.79 6.62 16.95
N ILE A 542 9.33 5.74 17.80
CA ILE A 542 9.72 6.10 19.17
C ILE A 542 11.03 6.87 19.21
N GLU A 543 11.87 6.69 18.20
CA GLU A 543 13.26 7.17 18.14
C GLU A 543 13.38 8.65 18.48
N PRO A 544 12.53 9.56 17.94
CA PRO A 544 12.63 10.97 18.24
C PRO A 544 12.23 11.35 19.68
N PHE A 545 11.58 10.44 20.40
CA PHE A 545 11.01 10.67 21.74
C PHE A 545 11.82 10.03 22.87
N LEU A 546 12.78 9.16 22.57
CA LEU A 546 13.51 8.38 23.58
C LEU A 546 14.20 9.25 24.63
N GLU A 547 14.70 10.42 24.24
CA GLU A 547 15.26 11.41 25.17
C GLU A 547 14.26 11.84 26.25
N ARG A 548 13.02 12.11 25.84
CA ARG A 548 11.91 12.52 26.72
C ARG A 548 11.39 11.37 27.58
N LEU A 549 11.75 10.14 27.22
CA LEU A 549 11.31 8.90 27.86
C LEU A 549 12.38 8.26 28.74
N ARG A 550 13.58 8.86 28.89
CA ARG A 550 14.73 8.27 29.63
C ARG A 550 14.40 7.78 31.05
N ASN A 551 13.46 8.41 31.74
CA ASN A 551 13.04 8.03 33.09
C ASN A 551 11.89 7.00 33.13
N LYS A 552 11.50 6.45 31.97
CA LYS A 552 10.38 5.53 31.81
C LYS A 552 10.87 4.17 31.32
N ARG A 553 10.18 3.10 31.75
CA ARG A 553 10.44 1.74 31.30
C ARG A 553 9.75 1.46 29.96
N VAL A 554 10.20 2.11 28.89
CA VAL A 554 9.65 1.93 27.54
C VAL A 554 10.32 0.76 26.82
N SER A 555 9.54 -0.02 26.08
CA SER A 555 10.02 -1.18 25.32
C SER A 555 9.64 -1.16 23.85
N GLY A 556 8.80 -0.20 23.43
CA GLY A 556 8.22 -0.20 22.10
C GLY A 556 7.10 0.82 21.94
N THR A 557 6.29 0.62 20.90
CA THR A 557 5.17 1.48 20.56
C THR A 557 3.89 0.70 20.31
N HIS A 558 2.78 1.42 20.45
CA HIS A 558 1.48 1.03 19.93
C HIS A 558 0.98 2.17 19.04
N LEU A 559 0.77 1.85 17.77
CA LEU A 559 0.21 2.71 16.75
C LEU A 559 -1.24 2.31 16.51
N ARG A 560 -2.14 3.29 16.47
CA ARG A 560 -3.52 3.15 16.02
C ARG A 560 -3.85 4.23 15.01
N ALA A 561 -4.18 3.83 13.79
CA ALA A 561 -4.68 4.72 12.75
C ALA A 561 -6.09 4.29 12.34
N VAL A 562 -7.04 5.23 12.31
CA VAL A 562 -8.42 4.98 11.89
C VAL A 562 -8.76 5.95 10.78
N ARG A 563 -9.19 5.42 9.65
CA ARG A 563 -9.68 6.17 8.50
C ARG A 563 -11.18 5.93 8.36
N ASP A 564 -11.94 6.98 8.13
CA ASP A 564 -13.38 6.92 7.82
C ASP A 564 -13.65 7.80 6.61
N GLY A 565 -14.49 7.35 5.69
CA GLY A 565 -14.77 8.12 4.49
C GLY A 565 -15.99 7.65 3.74
N GLN A 566 -16.54 8.56 2.94
CA GLN A 566 -17.63 8.32 2.04
C GLN A 566 -17.37 9.04 0.72
N ALA A 567 -17.78 8.42 -0.39
CA ALA A 567 -17.61 8.99 -1.71
C ALA A 567 -18.82 8.74 -2.59
N LYS A 568 -19.05 9.68 -3.50
CA LYS A 568 -19.88 9.53 -4.68
C LYS A 568 -18.99 9.70 -5.90
N PHE A 569 -19.18 8.84 -6.88
CA PHE A 569 -18.46 8.88 -8.14
C PHE A 569 -19.44 8.74 -9.29
N SER A 570 -19.22 9.49 -10.37
CA SER A 570 -19.98 9.36 -11.61
C SER A 570 -19.07 9.61 -12.80
N GLN A 571 -19.27 8.86 -13.87
CA GLN A 571 -18.50 8.97 -15.09
C GLN A 571 -19.42 9.07 -16.30
N ASP A 572 -19.15 10.02 -17.19
CA ASP A 572 -19.70 10.06 -18.54
C ASP A 572 -18.64 9.59 -19.56
N LYS A 573 -18.96 9.65 -20.86
CA LYS A 573 -18.05 9.17 -21.93
C LYS A 573 -16.70 9.90 -22.00
N LYS A 574 -16.59 11.10 -21.41
CA LYS A 574 -15.43 11.98 -21.52
C LYS A 574 -14.86 12.41 -20.17
N HIS A 575 -15.68 12.49 -19.14
CA HIS A 575 -15.30 13.06 -17.85
C HIS A 575 -15.70 12.16 -16.68
N SER A 576 -14.97 12.31 -15.58
CA SER A 576 -15.31 11.70 -14.30
C SER A 576 -15.49 12.80 -13.26
N TYR A 577 -16.51 12.66 -12.43
CA TYR A 577 -16.86 13.59 -11.37
C TYR A 577 -17.00 12.82 -10.07
N GLY A 578 -16.62 13.45 -8.96
CA GLY A 578 -16.75 12.81 -7.67
C GLY A 578 -16.82 13.81 -6.55
N PHE A 579 -17.40 13.37 -5.44
CA PHE A 579 -17.41 14.07 -4.18
C PHE A 579 -16.95 13.08 -3.12
N GLY A 580 -15.96 13.47 -2.33
CA GLY A 580 -15.42 12.65 -1.24
C GLY A 580 -15.43 13.42 0.07
N GLN A 581 -15.74 12.74 1.16
CA GLN A 581 -15.46 13.23 2.51
C GLN A 581 -14.71 12.13 3.23
N MET A 582 -13.67 12.52 3.96
CA MET A 582 -12.82 11.56 4.62
C MET A 582 -12.11 12.18 5.82
N SER A 583 -11.84 11.36 6.82
CA SER A 583 -11.05 11.72 7.99
C SER A 583 -10.09 10.61 8.35
N GLN A 584 -9.02 10.98 9.04
CA GLN A 584 -8.09 10.03 9.62
C GLN A 584 -7.62 10.51 10.98
N THR A 585 -7.67 9.63 11.96
CA THR A 585 -6.95 9.77 13.22
C THR A 585 -5.72 8.89 13.20
N TYR A 586 -4.62 9.39 13.76
CA TYR A 586 -3.36 8.67 13.88
C TYR A 586 -2.82 8.91 15.30
N GLU A 587 -2.68 7.86 16.09
CA GLU A 587 -2.20 7.91 17.46
C GLU A 587 -1.00 6.97 17.63
N LEU A 588 0.15 7.52 18.02
CA LEU A 588 1.34 6.77 18.40
C LEU A 588 1.59 6.91 19.89
N ARG A 589 1.67 5.80 20.60
CA ARG A 589 1.95 5.73 22.04
C ARG A 589 3.18 4.87 22.33
N ALA A 590 3.90 5.18 23.41
CA ALA A 590 4.91 4.28 23.94
C ALA A 590 4.25 3.16 24.77
N THR A 591 4.86 1.97 24.75
CA THR A 591 4.47 0.80 25.56
C THR A 591 5.56 0.45 26.57
N ASP A 592 5.16 -0.14 27.69
CA ASP A 592 6.10 -0.55 28.74
C ASP A 592 6.73 -1.92 28.49
N SER A 593 7.82 -2.23 29.18
CA SER A 593 8.49 -3.55 29.11
C SER A 593 7.69 -4.67 29.77
N GLU A 594 6.76 -4.37 30.67
CA GLU A 594 5.92 -5.36 31.35
C GLU A 594 4.85 -5.95 30.41
N SER A 595 4.59 -5.26 29.29
CA SER A 595 3.64 -5.64 28.26
C SER A 595 4.22 -6.54 27.17
N ILE A 596 5.51 -6.89 27.22
CA ILE A 596 6.18 -7.60 26.12
C ILE A 596 5.57 -8.96 25.77
N ASP A 597 4.95 -9.65 26.75
CA ASP A 597 4.19 -10.90 26.54
C ASP A 597 2.70 -10.68 26.18
N LYS A 598 2.24 -9.42 26.09
CA LYS A 598 0.83 -9.03 25.88
C LYS A 598 0.66 -8.10 24.67
N PRO A 599 1.12 -8.50 23.45
CA PRO A 599 1.11 -7.62 22.28
C PRO A 599 -0.28 -7.10 21.87
N TRP A 600 -1.35 -7.79 22.28
CA TRP A 600 -2.74 -7.39 22.05
C TRP A 600 -3.26 -6.27 22.93
N ASN A 601 -2.81 -6.25 24.19
CA ASN A 601 -3.29 -5.27 25.15
C ASN A 601 -2.14 -4.78 26.01
N PRO A 602 -1.14 -4.13 25.37
CA PRO A 602 -0.06 -3.52 26.11
C PRO A 602 -0.61 -2.33 26.91
N THR A 603 0.05 -2.01 28.03
CA THR A 603 -0.12 -0.71 28.66
C THR A 603 0.42 0.36 27.72
N ARG A 604 -0.31 1.48 27.60
CA ARG A 604 0.01 2.58 26.66
C ARG A 604 0.07 3.92 27.40
N PRO A 605 0.97 4.07 28.38
CA PRO A 605 0.92 5.17 29.35
C PRO A 605 1.16 6.55 28.72
N ASP A 606 1.80 6.60 27.55
CA ASP A 606 2.39 7.82 27.02
C ASP A 606 2.02 8.08 25.56
N LEU A 607 1.27 9.14 25.31
CA LEU A 607 1.06 9.67 23.97
C LEU A 607 2.37 10.30 23.45
N LEU A 608 2.79 9.90 22.25
CA LEU A 608 3.98 10.41 21.57
C LEU A 608 3.60 11.38 20.46
N TYR A 609 2.61 10.98 19.65
CA TYR A 609 2.14 11.75 18.51
C TYR A 609 0.66 11.48 18.27
N TYR A 610 -0.10 12.52 17.99
CA TYR A 610 -1.50 12.45 17.58
C TYR A 610 -1.73 13.39 16.40
N ARG A 611 -2.47 12.94 15.39
CA ARG A 611 -3.02 13.82 14.37
C ARG A 611 -4.43 13.39 13.98
N GLU A 612 -5.32 14.36 13.86
CA GLU A 612 -6.65 14.20 13.29
C GLU A 612 -6.80 15.17 12.12
N ILE A 613 -7.13 14.64 10.96
CA ILE A 613 -7.24 15.42 9.73
C ILE A 613 -8.51 15.02 8.98
N LYS A 614 -9.13 16.01 8.33
CA LYS A 614 -10.36 15.82 7.57
C LYS A 614 -10.37 16.62 6.28
N PHE A 615 -10.88 15.99 5.24
CA PHE A 615 -11.10 16.58 3.94
C PHE A 615 -12.57 16.46 3.53
N VAL A 616 -13.09 17.52 2.92
CA VAL A 616 -14.38 17.54 2.25
C VAL A 616 -14.16 18.09 0.85
N ASN A 617 -14.44 17.26 -0.16
CA ASN A 617 -14.29 17.57 -1.57
C ASN A 617 -12.92 18.19 -1.88
N GLU A 618 -11.88 17.44 -1.56
CA GLU A 618 -10.47 17.81 -1.74
C GLU A 618 -9.99 19.02 -0.92
N THR A 619 -10.85 19.64 -0.11
CA THR A 619 -10.50 20.77 0.77
C THR A 619 -10.24 20.30 2.19
N LYS A 620 -9.09 20.67 2.77
CA LYS A 620 -8.77 20.41 4.18
C LYS A 620 -9.70 21.23 5.08
N THR A 621 -10.52 20.58 5.91
CA THR A 621 -11.48 21.26 6.80
C THR A 621 -11.06 21.25 8.25
N GLU A 622 -10.30 20.23 8.68
CA GLU A 622 -9.81 20.08 10.06
C GLU A 622 -8.39 19.48 9.98
N ASP A 623 -7.48 19.94 10.84
CA ASP A 623 -6.10 19.45 10.97
C ASP A 623 -5.60 19.81 12.39
N GLU A 624 -5.73 18.87 13.31
CA GLU A 624 -5.28 18.98 14.69
C GLU A 624 -4.11 18.03 14.93
N GLU A 625 -2.99 18.57 15.43
CA GLU A 625 -1.76 17.80 15.64
C GLU A 625 -1.17 18.07 17.03
N THR A 626 -0.77 16.99 17.70
CA THR A 626 -0.11 17.03 19.01
C THR A 626 1.15 16.19 18.96
N ILE A 627 2.25 16.78 19.43
CA ILE A 627 3.50 16.07 19.70
C ILE A 627 3.61 15.98 21.22
N ARG A 628 4.25 14.94 21.75
CA ARG A 628 4.49 14.81 23.19
C ARG A 628 5.00 16.13 23.78
N ASP A 629 4.31 16.59 24.82
CA ASP A 629 4.58 17.81 25.60
C ASP A 629 4.31 19.15 24.87
N HIS A 630 3.87 19.15 23.60
CA HIS A 630 3.59 20.36 22.81
C HIS A 630 2.42 20.21 21.80
N LEU A 631 1.51 21.19 21.78
CA LEU A 631 0.56 21.34 20.67
C LEU A 631 1.29 22.00 19.48
N VAL A 632 1.15 21.43 18.28
CA VAL A 632 1.61 22.10 17.05
C VAL A 632 0.52 23.10 16.66
N PRO A 633 0.84 24.39 16.42
CA PRO A 633 -0.15 25.37 15.99
C PRO A 633 -0.85 24.88 14.72
N SER A 634 -2.17 24.69 14.75
CA SER A 634 -2.94 24.36 13.54
C SER A 634 -2.81 25.50 12.54
N ASP A 635 -2.53 25.21 11.27
CA ASP A 635 -2.68 26.18 10.18
C ASP A 635 -4.16 26.61 10.09
N ARG A 636 -4.52 27.67 10.81
CA ARG A 636 -5.84 28.31 10.70
C ARG A 636 -5.86 29.18 9.45
N LEU A 637 -5.91 28.54 8.29
CA LEU A 637 -6.37 29.16 7.03
C LEU A 637 -7.54 28.33 6.47
N GLY A 638 -8.59 28.22 7.29
CA GLY A 638 -9.92 27.86 6.83
C GLY A 638 -10.88 28.88 7.42
N VAL A 639 -11.51 29.69 6.57
CA VAL A 639 -12.60 30.59 6.96
C VAL A 639 -13.61 29.74 7.73
N LYS A 640 -13.88 30.09 9.00
CA LYS A 640 -15.08 29.61 9.69
C LYS A 640 -16.30 30.17 8.95
N THR A 641 -16.76 29.47 7.91
CA THR A 641 -18.15 29.62 7.50
C THR A 641 -18.97 28.95 8.60
N THR A 642 -19.47 29.76 9.53
CA THR A 642 -20.65 29.42 10.33
C THR A 642 -21.86 29.36 9.40
N GLY A 643 -21.88 28.38 8.49
CA GLY A 643 -23.10 27.90 7.88
C GLY A 643 -23.64 26.82 8.80
N ASN A 644 -24.91 26.93 9.21
CA ASN A 644 -25.59 25.97 10.06
C ASN A 644 -25.11 24.54 9.78
N SER A 645 -24.48 23.92 10.79
CA SER A 645 -24.27 22.49 10.89
C SER A 645 -25.63 21.80 11.07
N GLY A 646 -26.44 21.83 10.01
CA GLY A 646 -27.48 20.84 9.83
C GLY A 646 -26.79 19.52 9.54
N ASN A 647 -26.55 18.73 10.58
CA ASN A 647 -26.34 17.31 10.44
C ASN A 647 -27.57 16.78 9.68
N PRO A 648 -27.47 16.36 8.40
CA PRO A 648 -28.57 15.58 7.85
C PRO A 648 -28.45 14.23 8.54
N ALA A 649 -29.21 14.09 9.62
CA ALA A 649 -29.57 12.78 10.11
C ALA A 649 -30.23 12.05 8.94
N PHE A 650 -29.46 11.23 8.22
CA PHE A 650 -30.00 10.21 7.34
C PHE A 650 -30.56 9.11 8.24
N ASN A 651 -31.72 9.39 8.83
CA ASN A 651 -32.56 8.42 9.49
C ASN A 651 -33.49 7.83 8.43
N GLY A 652 -33.37 6.53 8.19
CA GLY A 652 -34.33 5.79 7.37
C GLY A 652 -33.82 5.44 5.97
N TRP A 653 -33.43 4.18 5.83
CA TRP A 653 -33.19 3.48 4.58
C TRP A 653 -34.50 2.88 4.08
N ASP A 654 -35.39 3.72 3.54
CA ASP A 654 -36.52 3.32 2.70
C ASP A 654 -37.07 4.58 2.01
N GLU A 655 -37.33 4.47 0.70
CA GLU A 655 -37.89 5.49 -0.22
C GLU A 655 -36.98 6.66 -0.65
N PHE A 656 -36.46 6.61 -1.89
CA PHE A 656 -36.29 7.84 -2.69
C PHE A 656 -36.61 7.59 -4.17
N ALA A 657 -37.81 8.04 -4.55
CA ALA A 657 -38.18 8.45 -5.91
C ALA A 657 -37.51 9.80 -6.26
N PRO A 658 -37.48 10.23 -7.54
CA PRO A 658 -36.50 11.20 -8.05
C PRO A 658 -36.82 12.63 -7.61
N LEU A 659 -35.88 13.29 -6.94
CA LEU A 659 -35.97 14.71 -6.61
C LEU A 659 -35.17 15.55 -7.61
N HIS A 660 -35.92 16.22 -8.48
CA HIS A 660 -35.51 17.37 -9.26
C HIS A 660 -35.34 18.57 -8.31
N GLU A 661 -34.12 18.99 -7.99
CA GLU A 661 -33.87 20.33 -7.45
C GLU A 661 -32.67 21.01 -8.11
N LYS A 662 -32.95 22.20 -8.66
CA LYS A 662 -32.00 23.16 -9.19
C LYS A 662 -31.48 24.04 -8.04
N SER A 663 -30.16 24.27 -8.04
CA SER A 663 -29.38 25.38 -7.43
C SER A 663 -28.33 24.84 -6.45
N LEU A 664 -27.09 25.34 -6.31
CA LEU A 664 -26.26 26.36 -6.96
C LEU A 664 -24.84 26.06 -6.48
N GLY A 665 -23.86 26.02 -7.38
CA GLY A 665 -22.45 25.75 -7.06
C GLY A 665 -21.70 25.18 -8.26
N MET A 666 -21.80 25.84 -9.41
CA MET A 666 -21.09 25.45 -10.62
C MET A 666 -19.93 26.42 -10.86
N SER A 667 -18.73 25.89 -10.99
CA SER A 667 -17.69 26.48 -11.84
C SER A 667 -17.99 26.07 -13.29
N ARG A 668 -18.77 26.90 -14.00
CA ARG A 668 -18.86 26.88 -15.47
C ARG A 668 -18.17 28.11 -16.03
N PHE A 669 -17.14 27.90 -16.84
CA PHE A 669 -16.78 28.85 -17.90
C PHE A 669 -17.31 28.31 -19.23
N CYS A 670 -18.34 28.95 -19.78
CA CYS A 670 -18.66 28.89 -21.20
C CYS A 670 -19.03 30.31 -21.66
N ALA A 671 -18.35 30.77 -22.72
CA ALA A 671 -18.68 32.00 -23.44
C ALA A 671 -20.01 31.85 -24.21
N LYS A 672 -20.76 32.95 -24.27
CA LYS A 672 -22.11 33.07 -24.87
C LYS A 672 -22.08 33.15 -26.40
N GLY A 673 -23.14 32.62 -27.03
CA GLY A 673 -23.61 32.99 -28.38
C GLY A 673 -24.67 32.04 -28.97
N CYS A 674 -25.96 32.30 -28.70
CA CYS A 674 -27.16 31.65 -29.30
C CYS A 674 -27.37 32.02 -30.80
N PRO A 675 -28.33 31.47 -31.61
CA PRO A 675 -29.57 30.75 -31.24
C PRO A 675 -30.08 29.54 -32.13
N SER A 676 -31.02 28.76 -31.56
CA SER A 676 -32.23 28.07 -32.11
C SER A 676 -32.23 27.15 -33.38
N LYS A 677 -32.51 25.83 -33.14
CA LYS A 677 -33.40 24.79 -33.80
C LYS A 677 -33.76 24.85 -35.32
N PRO A 678 -34.27 23.77 -36.02
CA PRO A 678 -34.69 22.40 -35.60
C PRO A 678 -34.30 21.21 -36.56
N GLU A 679 -34.60 19.98 -36.08
CA GLU A 679 -35.02 18.71 -36.74
C GLU A 679 -34.66 18.35 -38.21
N GLY A 680 -34.25 17.09 -38.41
CA GLY A 680 -34.30 16.41 -39.71
C GLY A 680 -33.76 14.97 -39.70
N ASN A 681 -34.66 13.99 -39.75
CA ASN A 681 -34.39 12.57 -40.02
C ASN A 681 -33.66 12.38 -41.36
N ASN A 682 -32.76 11.39 -41.45
CA ASN A 682 -32.83 10.32 -42.45
C ASN A 682 -31.77 9.23 -42.20
N ALA A 683 -32.26 8.01 -42.03
CA ALA A 683 -31.48 6.79 -41.96
C ALA A 683 -31.01 6.35 -43.35
N HIS A 684 -29.76 5.94 -43.48
CA HIS A 684 -29.33 5.01 -44.52
C HIS A 684 -28.59 3.83 -43.88
N ARG A 685 -29.22 2.68 -44.02
CA ARG A 685 -28.76 1.35 -43.62
C ARG A 685 -27.81 0.85 -44.71
N VAL A 686 -26.58 0.50 -44.34
CA VAL A 686 -25.66 -0.28 -45.18
C VAL A 686 -25.28 -1.52 -44.37
N GLU A 687 -25.83 -2.66 -44.79
CA GLU A 687 -25.37 -3.99 -44.35
C GLU A 687 -24.08 -4.32 -45.11
N VAL A 688 -23.00 -4.57 -44.38
CA VAL A 688 -21.86 -5.34 -44.89
C VAL A 688 -21.60 -6.46 -43.90
N ASP A 689 -21.86 -7.66 -44.36
CA ASP A 689 -21.56 -8.94 -43.74
C ASP A 689 -20.16 -9.37 -44.20
N LEU A 690 -19.22 -9.59 -43.27
CA LEU A 690 -17.97 -10.31 -43.53
C LEU A 690 -17.55 -11.08 -42.28
N GLN A 691 -17.89 -12.37 -42.27
CA GLN A 691 -17.23 -13.41 -41.50
C GLN A 691 -15.78 -13.64 -42.00
N ASP A 692 -14.94 -14.08 -41.07
CA ASP A 692 -13.68 -14.82 -41.21
C ASP A 692 -12.42 -14.11 -41.76
N ASN A 693 -11.44 -13.89 -40.87
CA ASN A 693 -10.17 -14.63 -40.84
C ASN A 693 -9.16 -14.05 -39.83
N ALA A 694 -8.94 -14.76 -38.72
CA ALA A 694 -8.05 -14.37 -37.62
C ALA A 694 -6.67 -15.07 -37.62
N VAL A 695 -6.16 -15.55 -38.75
CA VAL A 695 -4.92 -16.36 -38.78
C VAL A 695 -3.78 -15.74 -39.60
N GLU A 696 -4.01 -14.67 -40.37
CA GLU A 696 -2.95 -14.04 -41.17
C GLU A 696 -2.24 -12.84 -40.52
N LEU A 697 -2.75 -12.33 -39.39
CA LEU A 697 -2.13 -11.17 -38.70
C LEU A 697 -0.93 -11.55 -37.81
N GLN A 698 -0.74 -12.83 -37.47
CA GLN A 698 0.39 -13.30 -36.64
C GLN A 698 1.71 -13.41 -37.42
N ASN A 699 1.69 -13.53 -38.75
CA ASN A 699 2.92 -13.74 -39.54
C ASN A 699 3.52 -12.46 -40.14
N LEU A 700 2.83 -11.31 -40.05
CA LEU A 700 3.32 -10.02 -40.58
C LEU A 700 4.04 -9.15 -39.53
N LEU A 701 3.79 -9.36 -38.23
CA LEU A 701 4.41 -8.58 -37.15
C LEU A 701 5.75 -9.17 -36.64
N ALA A 702 6.11 -10.39 -37.05
CA ALA A 702 7.37 -11.04 -36.66
C ALA A 702 8.57 -10.75 -37.58
N LYS A 703 8.41 -9.91 -38.63
CA LYS A 703 9.46 -9.66 -39.64
C LYS A 703 9.98 -8.23 -39.77
N LYS A 704 9.63 -7.30 -38.87
CA LYS A 704 10.27 -5.98 -38.83
C LYS A 704 10.45 -5.50 -37.39
N LEU A 705 11.63 -5.75 -36.84
CA LEU A 705 12.39 -4.90 -35.90
C LEU A 705 13.66 -5.69 -35.51
N VAL A 706 14.64 -5.63 -36.42
CA VAL A 706 16.05 -5.48 -36.02
C VAL A 706 16.22 -4.04 -35.58
#